data_AF-A0A520XB54-F1
#
_entry.id   AF-A0A520XB54-F1
#
_cell.length_a   1.000
_cell.length_b   1.000
_cell.length_c   1.000
_cell.angle_alpha   90.00
_cell.angle_beta   90.00
_cell.angle_gamma   90.00
#
_symmetry.space_group_name_H-M   'P 1'
#
loop_
_entity.id
_entity.type
_entity.pdbx_description
1 polymer ?
#
loop_
_entity_poly.entity_id
_entity_poly.type
_entity_poly.pdbx_seq_one_letter_code
_entity_poly.pdbx_strand_id
1 'polypeptide(L)'
;MIADSRLKTLLLVVTVLTLSACGGGGGSDNGGGGGTPTNRAPTANAGAAQSVNEFDAVTLDGSASSDPDAGTTLTYSWTQTLGANVTLSGASTAAPTFDAPDVTALNTPAVLRFQLTVSDGSLSSSATVDITVNDAGLGINSPPTAAAGPDQNVAESSNVDLDGSGSSDPDGDMLSYSWIQTGGQNVTLTGANTAQPSFTSPNVAAGSPETLTFELTVDDGADNATDSVDIVVAEAQSMVSVSGRLFYELPTANLLCRGYDFNNLTNKPVRRATVQLLDAANTVLATGETGDDGSYSFAGINANTDVRVRVTAEMVRTSGAQTWEVYVRDNTSNTAVPFGQRPIYEVQWGLFNTGTTDVIDQDFVAATGWGGAGYTGARAAAPLSILDAIADAIILIQSADANVDMGRLDAYWSVNNTLNGERDWSAGELSATFFVSSPDLGVSGPAIFLLGDAVGRLPESTIDTDEFDRGVLQHEWGHYFEHWFSRSDSIGGRHFVPGTVEPRLAFGEGWGYAISAIIGGDPLLCDTFSPATSGFQLDIENEDRGTQGFFNEMSVATLIYDLYDTSIDGTDIDSIGFAPIYETMTGFQKDVDSFTTVFSFAEGLLANVDPADIAFVNSQLSRESVDTGDVNRWATGQTTQPALWTNGKPVRDILPVYTELTPGGASVNVCVNDDQVIDQDGNKPGEWRYFRFTTSSQQTWTITAAANPVPPPTSDTDPMVDDRSDPDLFVFRNGAWLTSTLGRSPDDDVETISNLSLSADTYTIAFQDWRYEDPQKASDYPSQVCFDVSIN
;
A
#
# COMPACT_ATOMS: atom_id res chain seq x y z
N MET A 1 43.13 -6.07 -13.45
CA MET A 1 44.49 -6.36 -12.94
C MET A 1 44.48 -7.81 -12.49
N ILE A 2 44.82 -8.72 -13.42
CA ILE A 2 46.13 -9.44 -13.51
C ILE A 2 46.13 -10.56 -12.45
N ALA A 3 45.72 -11.79 -12.81
CA ALA A 3 46.54 -12.87 -13.42
C ALA A 3 47.39 -13.59 -12.36
N ASP A 4 47.75 -14.87 -12.40
CA ASP A 4 47.45 -16.08 -13.18
C ASP A 4 48.34 -17.19 -12.55
N SER A 5 47.98 -18.45 -12.77
CA SER A 5 48.87 -19.62 -12.89
C SER A 5 49.64 -20.12 -11.65
N ARG A 6 49.32 -21.32 -11.17
CA ARG A 6 49.85 -22.66 -11.55
C ARG A 6 51.19 -23.04 -10.88
N LEU A 7 51.06 -24.07 -10.03
CA LEU A 7 51.68 -25.39 -10.18
C LEU A 7 53.15 -25.61 -9.79
N LYS A 8 53.31 -26.63 -8.93
CA LYS A 8 54.38 -27.64 -8.82
C LYS A 8 55.65 -27.33 -8.01
N THR A 9 55.80 -28.21 -7.01
CA THR A 9 57.00 -29.00 -6.69
C THR A 9 58.16 -28.29 -5.98
N LEU A 10 58.31 -28.65 -4.71
CA LEU A 10 59.43 -28.41 -3.81
C LEU A 10 59.79 -29.81 -3.24
N LEU A 11 61.01 -30.27 -3.00
CA LEU A 11 62.31 -29.62 -2.77
C LEU A 11 63.37 -30.73 -2.96
N LEU A 12 64.38 -30.56 -3.83
CA LEU A 12 65.76 -30.15 -3.50
C LEU A 12 66.40 -31.04 -2.38
N VAL A 13 67.35 -31.96 -2.64
CA VAL A 13 68.74 -31.80 -3.12
C VAL A 13 69.77 -31.55 -1.99
N VAL A 14 70.90 -32.25 -2.13
CA VAL A 14 72.28 -31.95 -1.68
C VAL A 14 72.64 -32.22 -0.22
N THR A 15 73.85 -32.64 0.18
CA THR A 15 75.08 -33.29 -0.34
C THR A 15 76.04 -33.28 0.88
N VAL A 16 77.23 -33.91 0.78
CA VAL A 16 78.54 -33.43 1.26
C VAL A 16 79.18 -34.17 2.46
N LEU A 17 80.21 -34.98 2.11
CA LEU A 17 81.61 -35.02 2.61
C LEU A 17 81.87 -35.31 4.11
N THR A 18 82.94 -35.97 4.61
CA THR A 18 84.28 -36.38 4.10
C THR A 18 85.07 -37.18 5.16
N LEU A 19 86.09 -37.95 4.70
CA LEU A 19 87.43 -38.26 5.30
C LEU A 19 87.50 -38.98 6.68
N SER A 20 88.48 -39.82 7.05
CA SER A 20 89.81 -40.21 6.50
C SER A 20 90.46 -41.34 7.35
N ALA A 21 91.26 -42.20 6.70
CA ALA A 21 92.53 -42.86 7.14
C ALA A 21 92.49 -43.86 8.34
N CYS A 22 93.39 -44.85 8.52
CA CYS A 22 94.78 -45.04 8.05
C CYS A 22 95.27 -46.52 8.27
N GLY A 23 96.27 -46.95 7.48
CA GLY A 23 97.36 -47.88 7.85
C GLY A 23 97.16 -49.38 7.58
N GLY A 24 98.10 -50.16 7.03
CA GLY A 24 99.47 -49.91 6.56
C GLY A 24 100.29 -51.23 6.47
N GLY A 25 101.15 -51.37 5.45
CA GLY A 25 102.37 -52.22 5.35
C GLY A 25 102.21 -53.76 5.28
N GLY A 26 102.94 -54.56 4.49
CA GLY A 26 104.14 -54.37 3.65
C GLY A 26 105.22 -55.43 3.94
N GLY A 27 105.50 -56.31 2.95
CA GLY A 27 106.71 -57.17 2.81
C GLY A 27 106.66 -58.57 3.45
N SER A 28 107.40 -59.61 3.04
CA SER A 28 108.14 -60.04 1.83
C SER A 28 108.74 -61.43 2.18
N ASP A 29 108.84 -62.34 1.21
CA ASP A 29 109.71 -63.56 1.13
C ASP A 29 109.40 -64.75 2.07
N ASN A 30 109.60 -66.04 1.72
CA ASN A 30 110.31 -66.69 0.62
C ASN A 30 109.79 -68.14 0.46
N GLY A 31 109.89 -68.71 -0.74
CA GLY A 31 110.26 -70.12 -0.92
C GLY A 31 109.20 -71.17 -1.28
N GLY A 32 109.14 -71.53 -2.56
CA GLY A 32 109.38 -72.93 -2.98
C GLY A 32 108.20 -73.80 -3.43
N GLY A 33 108.31 -74.31 -4.66
CA GLY A 33 107.76 -75.63 -5.04
C GLY A 33 106.63 -75.60 -6.06
N GLY A 34 106.98 -75.79 -7.34
CA GLY A 34 106.02 -75.97 -8.42
C GLY A 34 105.16 -77.22 -8.26
N GLY A 35 103.85 -77.02 -8.38
CA GLY A 35 102.82 -78.01 -8.69
C GLY A 35 101.68 -77.25 -9.39
N THR A 36 101.12 -77.81 -10.46
CA THR A 36 99.97 -77.22 -11.17
C THR A 36 98.86 -76.86 -10.17
N PRO A 37 98.34 -75.63 -10.16
CA PRO A 37 97.40 -75.21 -9.13
C PRO A 37 96.14 -76.06 -9.21
N THR A 38 95.82 -76.73 -8.11
CA THR A 38 94.54 -77.40 -7.89
C THR A 38 93.43 -76.35 -7.88
N ASN A 39 92.38 -76.56 -8.68
CA ASN A 39 91.19 -75.70 -8.70
C ASN A 39 90.65 -75.49 -7.29
N ARG A 40 90.35 -74.26 -6.91
CA ARG A 40 89.80 -73.87 -5.61
C ARG A 40 88.35 -73.43 -5.81
N ALA A 41 87.49 -73.79 -4.86
CA ALA A 41 86.09 -73.39 -4.95
C ALA A 41 85.95 -71.86 -4.92
N PRO A 42 84.94 -71.30 -5.62
CA PRO A 42 84.63 -69.88 -5.54
C PRO A 42 84.17 -69.51 -4.12
N THR A 43 84.17 -68.22 -3.78
CA THR A 43 83.58 -67.67 -2.55
C THR A 43 82.28 -66.93 -2.90
N ALA A 44 81.15 -67.51 -2.52
CA ALA A 44 79.83 -66.88 -2.65
C ALA A 44 79.68 -65.73 -1.62
N ASN A 45 79.11 -64.62 -2.06
CA ASN A 45 78.71 -63.50 -1.21
C ASN A 45 77.27 -63.12 -1.59
N ALA A 46 76.32 -63.31 -0.68
CA ALA A 46 74.90 -63.06 -0.89
C ALA A 46 74.47 -61.60 -0.59
N GLY A 47 75.43 -60.69 -0.35
CA GLY A 47 75.15 -59.30 -0.01
C GLY A 47 74.78 -59.10 1.45
N ALA A 48 74.46 -57.85 1.81
CA ALA A 48 74.01 -57.50 3.16
C ALA A 48 72.51 -57.74 3.35
N ALA A 49 72.09 -58.00 4.60
CA ALA A 49 70.67 -58.08 4.95
C ALA A 49 69.94 -56.75 4.67
N GLN A 50 68.66 -56.83 4.32
CA GLN A 50 67.81 -55.65 4.01
C GLN A 50 66.58 -55.63 4.91
N SER A 51 66.03 -54.44 5.14
CA SER A 51 64.73 -54.26 5.80
C SER A 51 63.86 -53.35 4.93
N VAL A 52 62.66 -53.82 4.58
CA VAL A 52 61.71 -53.17 3.65
C VAL A 52 60.29 -53.25 4.22
N ASN A 53 59.35 -52.47 3.72
CA ASN A 53 57.93 -52.63 4.06
C ASN A 53 57.29 -53.69 3.13
N GLU A 54 56.13 -54.21 3.52
CA GLU A 54 55.30 -55.01 2.61
C GLU A 54 55.01 -54.28 1.29
N PHE A 55 54.90 -55.04 0.21
CA PHE A 55 54.73 -54.57 -1.17
C PHE A 55 55.90 -53.76 -1.77
N ASP A 56 56.96 -53.45 -1.01
CA ASP A 56 58.17 -52.82 -1.57
C ASP A 56 58.92 -53.76 -2.51
N ALA A 57 59.49 -53.22 -3.58
CA ALA A 57 60.38 -53.95 -4.48
C ALA A 57 61.77 -54.16 -3.84
N VAL A 58 62.26 -55.41 -3.85
CA VAL A 58 63.54 -55.85 -3.26
C VAL A 58 64.49 -56.36 -4.34
N THR A 59 65.79 -56.05 -4.22
CA THR A 59 66.86 -56.55 -5.10
C THR A 59 67.96 -57.24 -4.29
N LEU A 60 68.25 -58.52 -4.53
CA LEU A 60 69.37 -59.23 -3.91
C LEU A 60 70.67 -58.95 -4.68
N ASP A 61 71.85 -59.04 -4.02
CA ASP A 61 73.14 -58.73 -4.66
C ASP A 61 74.21 -59.80 -4.38
N GLY A 62 74.51 -60.60 -5.40
CA GLY A 62 75.53 -61.63 -5.42
C GLY A 62 76.85 -61.21 -6.09
N SER A 63 76.93 -59.98 -6.60
CA SER A 63 78.00 -59.52 -7.50
C SER A 63 79.40 -59.52 -6.87
N ALA A 64 79.49 -59.47 -5.54
CA ALA A 64 80.75 -59.55 -4.79
C ALA A 64 81.31 -60.98 -4.65
N SER A 65 80.67 -61.99 -5.23
CA SER A 65 81.19 -63.35 -5.27
C SER A 65 82.42 -63.43 -6.17
N SER A 66 83.44 -64.18 -5.78
CA SER A 66 84.74 -64.20 -6.47
C SER A 66 85.37 -65.58 -6.50
N ASP A 67 86.18 -65.85 -7.52
CA ASP A 67 87.01 -67.04 -7.63
C ASP A 67 88.49 -66.69 -7.43
N PRO A 68 89.24 -67.39 -6.56
CA PRO A 68 90.65 -67.13 -6.40
C PRO A 68 91.53 -67.60 -7.58
N ASP A 69 90.99 -68.38 -8.53
CA ASP A 69 91.64 -68.83 -9.76
C ASP A 69 91.37 -67.87 -10.92
N ALA A 70 92.43 -67.45 -11.61
CA ALA A 70 92.34 -66.41 -12.63
C ALA A 70 91.65 -66.92 -13.92
N GLY A 71 90.58 -66.25 -14.34
CA GLY A 71 89.93 -66.45 -15.65
C GLY A 71 88.69 -67.34 -15.65
N THR A 72 88.15 -67.74 -14.50
CA THR A 72 86.89 -68.50 -14.40
C THR A 72 85.65 -67.59 -14.53
N THR A 73 84.58 -68.11 -15.13
CA THR A 73 83.28 -67.42 -15.21
C THR A 73 82.33 -68.03 -14.19
N LEU A 74 81.76 -67.19 -13.32
CA LEU A 74 80.86 -67.64 -12.26
C LEU A 74 79.42 -67.76 -12.75
N THR A 75 78.74 -68.80 -12.29
CA THR A 75 77.29 -68.99 -12.44
C THR A 75 76.60 -68.81 -11.09
N TYR A 76 75.41 -68.22 -11.10
CA TYR A 76 74.65 -67.87 -9.90
C TYR A 76 73.35 -68.68 -9.86
N SER A 77 72.94 -69.08 -8.66
CA SER A 77 71.63 -69.68 -8.42
C SER A 77 71.13 -69.26 -7.06
N TRP A 78 70.01 -68.55 -7.04
CA TRP A 78 69.32 -68.13 -5.83
C TRP A 78 68.16 -69.04 -5.52
N THR A 79 68.11 -69.52 -4.29
CA THR A 79 67.01 -70.32 -3.77
C THR A 79 66.51 -69.70 -2.48
N GLN A 80 65.22 -69.44 -2.38
CA GLN A 80 64.62 -69.07 -1.10
C GLN A 80 64.58 -70.31 -0.19
N THR A 81 65.00 -70.13 1.06
CA THR A 81 65.15 -71.22 2.03
C THR A 81 64.31 -71.04 3.28
N LEU A 82 63.78 -69.83 3.52
CA LEU A 82 62.91 -69.53 4.66
C LEU A 82 61.96 -68.37 4.34
N GLY A 83 60.81 -68.35 5.00
CA GLY A 83 59.79 -67.30 4.88
C GLY A 83 58.73 -67.59 3.82
N ALA A 84 57.80 -66.65 3.63
CA ALA A 84 56.75 -66.74 2.63
C ALA A 84 57.36 -66.79 1.21
N ASN A 85 56.94 -67.75 0.39
CA ASN A 85 57.50 -67.93 -0.94
C ASN A 85 57.23 -66.70 -1.81
N VAL A 86 58.30 -66.10 -2.34
CA VAL A 86 58.24 -65.03 -3.33
C VAL A 86 58.74 -65.54 -4.68
N THR A 87 58.26 -64.92 -5.75
CA THR A 87 58.75 -65.23 -7.10
C THR A 87 59.94 -64.34 -7.43
N LEU A 88 61.13 -64.92 -7.52
CA LEU A 88 62.34 -64.20 -7.93
C LEU A 88 62.39 -64.04 -9.47
N SER A 89 62.45 -62.80 -9.94
CA SER A 89 62.80 -62.48 -11.32
C SER A 89 64.32 -62.52 -11.49
N GLY A 90 64.83 -63.38 -12.39
CA GLY A 90 66.27 -63.49 -12.64
C GLY A 90 67.07 -64.30 -11.62
N ALA A 91 66.46 -65.33 -10.99
CA ALA A 91 67.08 -66.14 -9.93
C ALA A 91 68.45 -66.78 -10.27
N SER A 92 68.84 -66.87 -11.54
CA SER A 92 70.15 -67.35 -12.00
C SER A 92 71.17 -66.23 -12.31
N THR A 93 70.85 -64.99 -11.94
CA THR A 93 71.70 -63.82 -12.17
C THR A 93 72.38 -63.36 -10.88
N ALA A 94 73.35 -62.44 -11.01
CA ALA A 94 74.00 -61.84 -9.85
C ALA A 94 73.04 -60.95 -9.02
N ALA A 95 71.94 -60.45 -9.58
CA ALA A 95 71.04 -59.53 -8.87
C ALA A 95 69.54 -59.76 -9.21
N PRO A 96 68.90 -60.81 -8.65
CA PRO A 96 67.46 -61.03 -8.82
C PRO A 96 66.60 -60.05 -8.00
N THR A 97 65.35 -59.86 -8.42
CA THR A 97 64.37 -58.99 -7.73
C THR A 97 63.06 -59.71 -7.40
N PHE A 98 62.31 -59.19 -6.42
CA PHE A 98 60.94 -59.60 -6.07
C PHE A 98 60.22 -58.47 -5.33
N ASP A 99 58.88 -58.53 -5.24
CA ASP A 99 58.10 -57.63 -4.38
C ASP A 99 57.85 -58.29 -3.02
N ALA A 100 58.08 -57.53 -1.95
CA ALA A 100 57.87 -58.01 -0.58
C ALA A 100 56.41 -58.45 -0.39
N PRO A 101 56.16 -59.63 0.19
CA PRO A 101 54.81 -60.15 0.37
C PRO A 101 54.05 -59.31 1.40
N ASP A 102 52.72 -59.40 1.36
CA ASP A 102 51.83 -58.98 2.44
C ASP A 102 52.20 -59.72 3.73
N VAL A 103 52.44 -58.99 4.81
CA VAL A 103 52.74 -59.55 6.13
C VAL A 103 51.74 -59.13 7.20
N THR A 104 50.64 -58.48 6.82
CA THR A 104 49.56 -57.99 7.71
C THR A 104 49.02 -59.11 8.61
N ALA A 105 48.93 -60.35 8.10
CA ALA A 105 48.45 -61.50 8.86
C ALA A 105 49.45 -62.06 9.89
N LEU A 106 50.71 -61.58 9.92
CA LEU A 106 51.81 -62.19 10.67
C LEU A 106 52.25 -61.43 11.92
N ASN A 107 51.70 -60.23 12.19
CA ASN A 107 51.88 -59.44 13.44
C ASN A 107 53.33 -59.32 13.97
N THR A 108 54.32 -59.43 13.08
CA THR A 108 55.77 -59.36 13.37
C THR A 108 56.50 -59.08 12.05
N PRO A 109 57.71 -58.46 12.06
CA PRO A 109 58.52 -58.42 10.84
C PRO A 109 58.80 -59.85 10.34
N ALA A 110 58.43 -60.16 9.11
CA ALA A 110 58.65 -61.47 8.51
C ALA A 110 60.05 -61.54 7.89
N VAL A 111 60.78 -62.62 8.15
CA VAL A 111 62.12 -62.81 7.58
C VAL A 111 62.07 -63.77 6.40
N LEU A 112 62.54 -63.33 5.24
CA LEU A 112 62.78 -64.16 4.06
C LEU A 112 64.27 -64.44 3.94
N ARG A 113 64.69 -65.72 3.91
CA ARG A 113 66.10 -66.09 3.75
C ARG A 113 66.36 -66.63 2.36
N PHE A 114 67.36 -66.08 1.68
CA PHE A 114 67.80 -66.53 0.37
C PHE A 114 69.21 -67.10 0.45
N GLN A 115 69.42 -68.22 -0.21
CA GLN A 115 70.73 -68.83 -0.40
C GLN A 115 71.20 -68.58 -1.84
N LEU A 116 72.33 -67.91 -1.98
CA LEU A 116 73.09 -67.84 -3.22
C LEU A 116 74.04 -69.03 -3.29
N THR A 117 74.01 -69.78 -4.39
CA THR A 117 75.04 -70.75 -4.77
C THR A 117 75.80 -70.21 -5.98
N VAL A 118 77.13 -70.21 -5.89
CA VAL A 118 78.04 -69.75 -6.95
C VAL A 118 78.93 -70.91 -7.37
N SER A 119 79.07 -71.13 -8.68
CA SER A 119 79.88 -72.22 -9.26
C SER A 119 80.80 -71.72 -10.36
N ASP A 120 82.03 -72.23 -10.38
CA ASP A 120 83.06 -72.00 -11.40
C ASP A 120 82.97 -73.00 -12.59
N GLY A 121 81.97 -73.90 -12.56
CA GLY A 121 81.79 -74.99 -13.51
C GLY A 121 82.33 -76.35 -13.05
N SER A 122 83.09 -76.40 -11.94
CA SER A 122 83.64 -77.63 -11.33
C SER A 122 83.35 -77.74 -9.82
N LEU A 123 83.50 -76.65 -9.07
CA LEU A 123 83.26 -76.53 -7.63
C LEU A 123 82.27 -75.39 -7.33
N SER A 124 81.57 -75.49 -6.21
CA SER A 124 80.59 -74.50 -5.80
C SER A 124 80.69 -74.15 -4.32
N SER A 125 80.32 -72.92 -3.97
CA SER A 125 80.07 -72.49 -2.59
C SER A 125 78.74 -71.77 -2.47
N SER A 126 78.26 -71.61 -1.24
CA SER A 126 77.00 -70.90 -0.97
C SER A 126 77.12 -69.90 0.18
N ALA A 127 76.28 -68.87 0.12
CA ALA A 127 76.11 -67.84 1.14
C ALA A 127 74.62 -67.53 1.29
N THR A 128 74.22 -66.98 2.44
CA THR A 128 72.80 -66.66 2.73
C THR A 128 72.62 -65.20 3.11
N VAL A 129 71.48 -64.62 2.77
CA VAL A 129 71.04 -63.28 3.16
C VAL A 129 69.61 -63.30 3.67
N ASP A 130 69.33 -62.48 4.67
CA ASP A 130 68.00 -62.30 5.26
C ASP A 130 67.40 -60.96 4.82
N ILE A 131 66.15 -60.98 4.40
CA ILE A 131 65.32 -59.81 4.11
C ILE A 131 64.21 -59.74 5.15
N THR A 132 64.17 -58.67 5.95
CA THR A 132 63.12 -58.42 6.93
C THR A 132 62.04 -57.54 6.31
N VAL A 133 60.82 -58.05 6.21
CA VAL A 133 59.65 -57.34 5.69
C VAL A 133 58.82 -56.85 6.88
N ASN A 134 58.66 -55.54 7.00
CA ASN A 134 57.89 -54.90 8.06
C ASN A 134 56.43 -54.73 7.63
N ASP A 135 55.53 -54.98 8.57
CA ASP A 135 54.13 -54.60 8.47
C ASP A 135 54.02 -53.08 8.59
N ALA A 136 53.47 -52.42 7.56
CA ALA A 136 53.28 -50.98 7.51
C ALA A 136 51.80 -50.59 7.65
N GLY A 137 50.91 -51.56 7.91
CA GLY A 137 49.46 -51.36 8.05
C GLY A 137 48.77 -51.01 6.73
N LEU A 138 49.38 -51.31 5.58
CA LEU A 138 48.86 -50.94 4.27
C LEU A 138 47.74 -51.87 3.75
N GLY A 139 47.39 -52.90 4.52
CA GLY A 139 46.31 -53.86 4.22
C GLY A 139 45.13 -53.86 5.22
N ILE A 140 45.01 -52.85 6.09
CA ILE A 140 43.91 -52.75 7.07
C ILE A 140 42.79 -51.85 6.49
N ASN A 141 41.58 -52.40 6.33
CA ASN A 141 40.37 -51.65 5.97
C ASN A 141 39.90 -50.76 7.13
N SER A 142 39.48 -49.53 6.85
CA SER A 142 38.79 -48.65 7.78
C SER A 142 37.30 -48.62 7.44
N PRO A 143 36.39 -48.82 8.42
CA PRO A 143 34.96 -48.87 8.13
C PRO A 143 34.44 -47.52 7.61
N PRO A 144 33.38 -47.52 6.77
CA PRO A 144 32.80 -46.31 6.24
C PRO A 144 32.02 -45.54 7.31
N THR A 145 31.62 -44.31 7.00
CA THR A 145 30.71 -43.49 7.82
C THR A 145 29.42 -43.23 7.05
N ALA A 146 28.29 -43.72 7.58
CA ALA A 146 26.96 -43.39 7.07
C ALA A 146 26.53 -41.98 7.52
N ALA A 147 25.87 -41.23 6.65
CA ALA A 147 25.23 -39.96 6.98
C ALA A 147 23.88 -39.89 6.27
N ALA A 148 22.78 -40.10 6.99
CA ALA A 148 21.41 -40.17 6.46
C ALA A 148 20.76 -38.81 6.20
N GLY A 149 21.46 -37.71 6.55
CA GLY A 149 20.95 -36.35 6.45
C GLY A 149 20.13 -35.94 7.68
N PRO A 150 19.66 -34.68 7.74
CA PRO A 150 18.87 -34.18 8.86
C PRO A 150 17.41 -34.66 8.81
N ASP A 151 16.77 -34.73 9.98
CA ASP A 151 15.33 -34.98 10.12
C ASP A 151 14.49 -33.93 9.37
N GLN A 152 13.34 -34.36 8.83
CA GLN A 152 12.46 -33.50 8.01
C GLN A 152 11.04 -33.41 8.58
N ASN A 153 10.39 -32.25 8.42
CA ASN A 153 8.97 -32.07 8.68
C ASN A 153 8.27 -31.79 7.35
N VAL A 154 7.29 -32.62 6.98
CA VAL A 154 6.62 -32.56 5.67
C VAL A 154 5.10 -32.68 5.82
N ALA A 155 4.35 -32.17 4.83
CA ALA A 155 2.92 -32.44 4.73
C ALA A 155 2.67 -33.84 4.16
N GLU A 156 1.51 -34.43 4.44
CA GLU A 156 1.06 -35.65 3.77
C GLU A 156 0.97 -35.48 2.24
N SER A 157 1.04 -36.59 1.50
CA SER A 157 0.99 -36.60 0.03
C SER A 157 2.08 -35.75 -0.67
N SER A 158 3.14 -35.35 0.04
CA SER A 158 4.27 -34.60 -0.53
C SER A 158 5.40 -35.54 -0.98
N ASN A 159 6.19 -35.12 -1.98
CA ASN A 159 7.41 -35.83 -2.35
C ASN A 159 8.51 -35.51 -1.35
N VAL A 160 9.15 -36.54 -0.81
CA VAL A 160 10.24 -36.46 0.16
C VAL A 160 11.47 -37.09 -0.45
N ASP A 161 12.58 -36.36 -0.41
CA ASP A 161 13.90 -36.83 -0.86
C ASP A 161 14.77 -37.07 0.39
N LEU A 162 15.39 -38.25 0.50
CA LEU A 162 16.40 -38.53 1.53
C LEU A 162 17.79 -38.30 0.92
N ASP A 163 18.78 -37.91 1.73
CA ASP A 163 20.12 -37.57 1.24
C ASP A 163 21.23 -38.26 2.04
N GLY A 164 21.70 -39.38 1.49
CA GLY A 164 22.83 -40.15 1.98
C GLY A 164 24.19 -39.71 1.42
N SER A 165 24.23 -38.69 0.56
CA SER A 165 25.43 -38.32 -0.20
C SER A 165 26.58 -37.79 0.66
N GLY A 166 26.31 -37.46 1.93
CA GLY A 166 27.33 -37.10 2.93
C GLY A 166 28.12 -38.29 3.49
N SER A 167 27.75 -39.53 3.15
CA SER A 167 28.47 -40.73 3.58
C SER A 167 29.86 -40.79 2.94
N SER A 168 30.86 -41.29 3.68
CA SER A 168 32.26 -41.30 3.22
C SER A 168 33.04 -42.50 3.72
N ASP A 169 34.07 -42.88 2.97
CA ASP A 169 35.01 -43.93 3.33
C ASP A 169 36.42 -43.34 3.57
N PRO A 170 37.12 -43.64 4.68
CA PRO A 170 38.45 -43.10 4.95
C PRO A 170 39.55 -43.54 3.96
N ASP A 171 39.42 -44.73 3.38
CA ASP A 171 40.38 -45.32 2.44
C ASP A 171 40.04 -44.97 0.97
N GLY A 172 38.86 -44.37 0.76
CA GLY A 172 38.39 -43.88 -0.54
C GLY A 172 37.69 -44.95 -1.36
N ASP A 173 37.25 -46.04 -0.71
CA ASP A 173 36.54 -47.13 -1.35
C ASP A 173 35.15 -46.71 -1.84
N MET A 174 34.65 -47.44 -2.84
CA MET A 174 33.38 -47.13 -3.48
C MET A 174 32.21 -47.63 -2.61
N LEU A 175 31.42 -46.71 -2.08
CA LEU A 175 30.27 -47.03 -1.26
C LEU A 175 29.07 -47.55 -2.07
N SER A 176 28.42 -48.58 -1.54
CA SER A 176 27.06 -48.99 -1.91
C SER A 176 26.06 -48.53 -0.85
N TYR A 177 24.83 -48.22 -1.26
CA TYR A 177 23.79 -47.64 -0.39
C TYR A 177 22.59 -48.59 -0.29
N SER A 178 21.98 -48.68 0.89
CA SER A 178 20.73 -49.40 1.11
C SER A 178 19.89 -48.68 2.15
N TRP A 179 18.68 -48.29 1.77
CA TRP A 179 17.70 -47.63 2.63
C TRP A 179 16.56 -48.58 2.99
N ILE A 180 16.25 -48.67 4.29
CA ILE A 180 15.14 -49.46 4.80
C ILE A 180 14.30 -48.56 5.72
N GLN A 181 12.98 -48.60 5.54
CA GLN A 181 12.08 -48.00 6.52
C GLN A 181 11.97 -48.91 7.75
N THR A 182 12.25 -48.36 8.93
CA THR A 182 12.29 -49.09 10.21
C THR A 182 11.16 -48.70 11.16
N GLY A 183 10.47 -47.58 10.90
CA GLY A 183 9.36 -47.09 11.72
C GLY A 183 8.28 -46.34 10.93
N GLY A 184 7.07 -46.29 11.50
CA GLY A 184 5.90 -45.61 10.93
C GLY A 184 5.16 -46.39 9.84
N GLN A 185 4.19 -45.75 9.20
CA GLN A 185 3.41 -46.28 8.07
C GLN A 185 4.29 -46.55 6.85
N ASN A 186 4.22 -47.77 6.32
CA ASN A 186 5.04 -48.20 5.19
C ASN A 186 4.81 -47.33 3.93
N VAL A 187 5.90 -46.82 3.36
CA VAL A 187 5.95 -46.14 2.05
C VAL A 187 6.78 -46.93 1.05
N THR A 188 6.65 -46.61 -0.23
CA THR A 188 7.49 -47.20 -1.29
C THR A 188 8.61 -46.23 -1.66
N LEU A 189 9.86 -46.61 -1.38
CA LEU A 189 11.05 -45.86 -1.79
C LEU A 189 11.37 -46.13 -3.26
N THR A 190 11.56 -45.08 -4.04
CA THR A 190 12.15 -45.12 -5.38
C THR A 190 13.66 -44.92 -5.25
N GLY A 191 14.46 -45.84 -5.79
CA GLY A 191 15.92 -45.75 -5.71
C GLY A 191 16.49 -46.06 -4.32
N ALA A 192 15.85 -46.94 -3.54
CA ALA A 192 16.27 -47.32 -2.19
C ALA A 192 17.73 -47.81 -2.06
N ASN A 193 18.37 -48.16 -3.18
CA ASN A 193 19.78 -48.56 -3.25
C ASN A 193 20.71 -47.46 -3.81
N THR A 194 20.29 -46.20 -3.75
CA THR A 194 21.05 -45.05 -4.24
C THR A 194 21.34 -44.07 -3.10
N ALA A 195 22.26 -43.13 -3.32
CA ALA A 195 22.58 -42.10 -2.34
C ALA A 195 21.40 -41.17 -2.04
N GLN A 196 20.44 -41.01 -2.96
CA GLN A 196 19.32 -40.07 -2.84
C GLN A 196 18.00 -40.73 -3.28
N PRO A 197 17.39 -41.60 -2.45
CA PRO A 197 16.07 -42.15 -2.73
C PRO A 197 14.97 -41.13 -2.45
N SER A 198 13.77 -41.38 -2.98
CA SER A 198 12.59 -40.57 -2.73
C SER A 198 11.33 -41.39 -2.51
N PHE A 199 10.32 -40.80 -1.87
CA PHE A 199 8.99 -41.38 -1.70
C PHE A 199 7.90 -40.30 -1.62
N THR A 200 6.64 -40.70 -1.70
CA THR A 200 5.48 -39.84 -1.39
C THR A 200 5.00 -40.13 0.02
N SER A 201 4.92 -39.10 0.88
CA SER A 201 4.47 -39.25 2.27
C SER A 201 3.01 -39.76 2.34
N PRO A 202 2.68 -40.62 3.31
CA PRO A 202 1.35 -41.20 3.44
C PRO A 202 0.36 -40.18 4.00
N ASN A 203 -0.95 -40.50 3.88
CA ASN A 203 -2.00 -39.73 4.54
C ASN A 203 -2.04 -40.03 6.03
N VAL A 204 -2.18 -38.99 6.86
CA VAL A 204 -2.24 -39.10 8.33
C VAL A 204 -3.60 -38.64 8.87
N ALA A 205 -3.95 -39.06 10.08
CA ALA A 205 -5.20 -38.63 10.70
C ALA A 205 -5.12 -37.17 11.15
N ALA A 206 -6.23 -36.44 11.02
CA ALA A 206 -6.29 -35.03 11.36
C ALA A 206 -5.81 -34.74 12.79
N GLY A 207 -4.92 -33.74 12.92
CA GLY A 207 -4.31 -33.34 14.19
C GLY A 207 -3.38 -34.38 14.85
N SER A 208 -3.03 -35.48 14.16
CA SER A 208 -2.18 -36.56 14.68
C SER A 208 -0.98 -36.78 13.75
N PRO A 209 0.13 -36.03 13.90
CA PRO A 209 1.32 -36.23 13.08
C PRO A 209 1.91 -37.61 13.31
N GLU A 210 2.49 -38.20 12.25
CA GLU A 210 3.13 -39.50 12.26
C GLU A 210 4.61 -39.38 11.90
N THR A 211 5.47 -40.16 12.56
CA THR A 211 6.91 -40.20 12.27
C THR A 211 7.25 -41.46 11.50
N LEU A 212 7.89 -41.29 10.33
CA LEU A 212 8.50 -42.37 9.55
C LEU A 212 10.02 -42.37 9.80
N THR A 213 10.59 -43.50 10.19
CA THR A 213 12.03 -43.63 10.43
C THR A 213 12.67 -44.44 9.32
N PHE A 214 13.74 -43.92 8.73
CA PHE A 214 14.53 -44.60 7.70
C PHE A 214 15.95 -44.83 8.19
N GLU A 215 16.47 -46.03 7.96
CA GLU A 215 17.87 -46.39 8.22
C GLU A 215 18.61 -46.50 6.89
N LEU A 216 19.70 -45.74 6.77
CA LEU A 216 20.70 -45.86 5.72
C LEU A 216 21.77 -46.86 6.18
N THR A 217 22.10 -47.83 5.34
CA THR A 217 23.31 -48.65 5.43
C THR A 217 24.24 -48.29 4.26
N VAL A 218 25.51 -48.02 4.57
CA VAL A 218 26.59 -47.90 3.57
C VAL A 218 27.62 -49.01 3.76
N ASP A 219 28.11 -49.57 2.65
CA ASP A 219 29.02 -50.72 2.61
C ASP A 219 30.12 -50.47 1.59
N ASP A 220 31.39 -50.62 2.01
CA ASP A 220 32.62 -50.40 1.23
C ASP A 220 33.13 -51.68 0.52
N GLY A 221 32.47 -52.82 0.72
CA GLY A 221 32.86 -54.15 0.24
C GLY A 221 33.51 -55.05 1.30
N ALA A 222 33.86 -54.51 2.47
CA ALA A 222 34.49 -55.21 3.59
C ALA A 222 33.75 -54.99 4.92
N ASP A 223 33.37 -53.75 5.22
CA ASP A 223 32.66 -53.30 6.41
C ASP A 223 31.40 -52.48 6.05
N ASN A 224 30.54 -52.24 7.04
CA ASN A 224 29.35 -51.40 6.87
C ASN A 224 29.13 -50.46 8.05
N ALA A 225 28.41 -49.37 7.79
CA ALA A 225 27.94 -48.43 8.79
C ALA A 225 26.48 -48.07 8.54
N THR A 226 25.77 -47.70 9.62
CA THR A 226 24.37 -47.28 9.55
C THR A 226 24.15 -45.91 10.18
N ASP A 227 23.15 -45.20 9.69
CA ASP A 227 22.63 -43.94 10.24
C ASP A 227 21.13 -43.85 9.99
N SER A 228 20.39 -43.07 10.79
CA SER A 228 18.93 -42.97 10.71
C SER A 228 18.46 -41.54 10.57
N VAL A 229 17.33 -41.36 9.88
CA VAL A 229 16.63 -40.08 9.72
C VAL A 229 15.14 -40.24 10.00
N ASP A 230 14.57 -39.30 10.72
CA ASP A 230 13.13 -39.22 11.00
C ASP A 230 12.43 -38.22 10.08
N ILE A 231 11.31 -38.64 9.51
CA ILE A 231 10.42 -37.81 8.70
C ILE A 231 9.09 -37.68 9.44
N VAL A 232 8.81 -36.50 9.99
CA VAL A 232 7.54 -36.19 10.64
C VAL A 232 6.55 -35.71 9.59
N VAL A 233 5.51 -36.50 9.36
CA VAL A 233 4.42 -36.23 8.41
C VAL A 233 3.23 -35.66 9.17
N ALA A 234 2.84 -34.44 8.84
CA ALA A 234 1.63 -33.81 9.36
C ALA A 234 0.53 -33.77 8.29
N GLU A 235 -0.73 -33.73 8.71
CA GLU A 235 -1.87 -33.53 7.82
C GLU A 235 -1.67 -32.25 6.99
N ALA A 236 -1.94 -32.32 5.69
CA ALA A 236 -2.01 -31.12 4.88
C ALA A 236 -3.30 -30.39 5.30
N GLN A 237 -3.18 -29.28 6.03
CA GLN A 237 -4.37 -28.52 6.44
C GLN A 237 -5.23 -28.25 5.21
N SER A 238 -6.46 -28.77 5.22
CA SER A 238 -7.39 -28.54 4.13
C SER A 238 -7.65 -27.04 4.04
N MET A 239 -7.74 -26.53 2.82
CA MET A 239 -8.05 -25.13 2.56
C MET A 239 -9.53 -25.00 2.28
N VAL A 240 -10.16 -24.01 2.91
CA VAL A 240 -11.57 -23.66 2.71
C VAL A 240 -11.70 -22.22 2.25
N SER A 241 -12.89 -21.89 1.76
CA SER A 241 -13.31 -20.53 1.46
C SER A 241 -14.24 -20.01 2.55
N VAL A 242 -14.20 -18.71 2.79
CA VAL A 242 -15.09 -18.00 3.71
C VAL A 242 -15.79 -16.89 2.92
N SER A 243 -17.11 -16.87 2.93
CA SER A 243 -17.90 -15.87 2.21
C SER A 243 -19.19 -15.53 2.93
N GLY A 244 -19.72 -14.35 2.64
CA GLY A 244 -20.98 -13.85 3.19
C GLY A 244 -21.25 -12.43 2.71
N ARG A 245 -22.12 -11.72 3.42
CA ARG A 245 -22.49 -10.33 3.18
C ARG A 245 -22.38 -9.48 4.43
N LEU A 246 -21.92 -8.24 4.27
CA LEU A 246 -21.86 -7.25 5.33
C LEU A 246 -22.96 -6.21 5.15
N PHE A 247 -23.65 -5.93 6.25
CA PHE A 247 -24.70 -4.91 6.32
C PHE A 247 -24.44 -3.94 7.48
N TYR A 248 -25.09 -2.79 7.41
CA TYR A 248 -25.27 -1.87 8.54
C TYR A 248 -26.75 -1.56 8.72
N GLU A 249 -27.16 -1.31 9.96
CA GLU A 249 -28.51 -0.86 10.28
C GLU A 249 -28.65 0.63 9.93
N LEU A 250 -29.62 0.96 9.08
CA LEU A 250 -30.04 2.33 8.79
C LEU A 250 -31.45 2.55 9.38
N PRO A 251 -31.63 3.47 10.33
CA PRO A 251 -32.95 3.82 10.82
C PRO A 251 -33.74 4.62 9.77
N THR A 252 -35.08 4.50 9.83
CA THR A 252 -35.96 5.26 8.94
C THR A 252 -36.26 6.64 9.55
N ALA A 253 -36.14 7.72 8.77
CA ALA A 253 -36.53 9.04 9.25
C ALA A 253 -38.04 9.08 9.56
N ASN A 254 -38.43 9.72 10.66
CA ASN A 254 -39.84 9.97 10.96
C ASN A 254 -40.43 10.97 9.95
N LEU A 255 -41.76 10.99 9.85
CA LEU A 255 -42.48 11.97 9.05
C LEU A 255 -42.03 13.42 9.37
N LEU A 256 -41.79 14.23 8.34
CA LEU A 256 -41.21 15.58 8.44
C LEU A 256 -39.80 15.61 9.05
N CYS A 257 -39.03 14.54 8.88
CA CYS A 257 -37.65 14.38 9.37
C CYS A 257 -37.51 14.57 10.90
N ARG A 258 -38.58 14.31 11.66
CA ARG A 258 -38.64 14.52 13.12
C ARG A 258 -37.84 13.46 13.90
N GLY A 259 -36.53 13.41 13.71
CA GLY A 259 -35.66 12.37 14.22
C GLY A 259 -35.85 11.03 13.50
N TYR A 260 -35.06 10.04 13.92
CA TYR A 260 -35.10 8.67 13.40
C TYR A 260 -36.01 7.73 14.22
N ASP A 261 -36.73 6.83 13.53
CA ASP A 261 -37.42 5.69 14.15
C ASP A 261 -36.48 4.48 14.25
N PHE A 262 -35.79 4.37 15.38
CA PHE A 262 -34.91 3.25 15.69
C PHE A 262 -35.65 1.92 15.94
N ASN A 263 -37.00 1.89 15.90
CA ASN A 263 -37.75 0.62 15.86
C ASN A 263 -37.96 0.11 14.43
N ASN A 264 -37.67 0.93 13.42
CA ASN A 264 -37.82 0.60 12.01
C ASN A 264 -36.46 0.73 11.29
N LEU A 265 -35.67 -0.34 11.42
CA LEU A 265 -34.32 -0.44 10.86
C LEU A 265 -34.35 -1.23 9.55
N THR A 266 -33.60 -0.74 8.56
CA THR A 266 -33.30 -1.45 7.31
C THR A 266 -31.84 -1.83 7.28
N ASN A 267 -31.53 -3.09 6.96
CA ASN A 267 -30.16 -3.53 6.73
C ASN A 267 -29.72 -3.10 5.33
N LYS A 268 -28.78 -2.16 5.25
CA LYS A 268 -28.17 -1.68 4.00
C LYS A 268 -26.82 -2.37 3.79
N PRO A 269 -26.45 -2.73 2.55
CA PRO A 269 -25.17 -3.37 2.28
C PRO A 269 -24.01 -2.41 2.57
N VAL A 270 -22.89 -2.94 3.07
CA VAL A 270 -21.64 -2.18 3.17
C VAL A 270 -20.93 -2.29 1.82
N ARG A 271 -21.00 -1.26 0.98
CA ARG A 271 -20.53 -1.31 -0.43
C ARG A 271 -19.09 -0.83 -0.57
N ARG A 272 -18.31 -1.50 -1.43
CA ARG A 272 -16.97 -1.08 -1.90
C ARG A 272 -15.93 -0.82 -0.80
N ALA A 273 -16.16 -1.38 0.38
CA ALA A 273 -15.33 -1.14 1.55
C ALA A 273 -14.24 -2.20 1.68
N THR A 274 -13.08 -1.82 2.23
CA THR A 274 -12.02 -2.78 2.56
C THR A 274 -12.50 -3.76 3.64
N VAL A 275 -12.49 -5.05 3.33
CA VAL A 275 -12.86 -6.14 4.24
C VAL A 275 -11.68 -7.08 4.47
N GLN A 276 -11.49 -7.52 5.71
CA GLN A 276 -10.39 -8.35 6.15
C GLN A 276 -10.88 -9.58 6.90
N LEU A 277 -10.18 -10.70 6.70
CA LEU A 277 -10.29 -11.88 7.55
C LEU A 277 -9.08 -11.93 8.47
N LEU A 278 -9.30 -12.03 9.77
CA LEU A 278 -8.25 -12.04 10.78
C LEU A 278 -8.29 -13.34 11.58
N ASP A 279 -7.14 -13.79 12.07
CA ASP A 279 -7.05 -14.91 13.02
C ASP A 279 -7.46 -14.48 14.45
N ALA A 280 -7.41 -15.43 15.40
CA ALA A 280 -7.67 -15.17 16.81
C ALA A 280 -6.73 -14.15 17.47
N ALA A 281 -5.53 -13.93 16.92
CA ALA A 281 -4.55 -12.95 17.39
C ALA A 281 -4.70 -11.56 16.73
N ASN A 282 -5.69 -11.39 15.85
CA ASN A 282 -5.89 -10.22 14.98
C ASN A 282 -4.78 -10.02 13.94
N THR A 283 -4.12 -11.10 13.50
CA THR A 283 -3.28 -11.08 12.29
C THR A 283 -4.18 -11.13 11.07
N VAL A 284 -3.98 -10.24 10.10
CA VAL A 284 -4.71 -10.26 8.83
C VAL A 284 -4.27 -11.47 8.02
N LEU A 285 -5.21 -12.38 7.74
CA LEU A 285 -5.02 -13.56 6.89
C LEU A 285 -5.32 -13.25 5.42
N ALA A 286 -6.34 -12.43 5.17
CA ALA A 286 -6.74 -12.01 3.83
C ALA A 286 -7.37 -10.62 3.85
N THR A 287 -7.30 -9.91 2.72
CA THR A 287 -7.92 -8.61 2.50
C THR A 287 -8.61 -8.63 1.14
N GLY A 288 -9.80 -8.02 1.07
CA GLY A 288 -10.59 -7.86 -0.14
C GLY A 288 -11.43 -6.60 -0.06
N GLU A 289 -12.39 -6.49 -0.97
CA GLU A 289 -13.34 -5.39 -1.06
C GLU A 289 -14.76 -5.97 -1.09
N THR A 290 -15.71 -5.31 -0.45
CA THR A 290 -17.11 -5.71 -0.55
C THR A 290 -17.75 -5.31 -1.88
N GLY A 291 -18.60 -6.16 -2.44
CA GLY A 291 -19.40 -5.81 -3.62
C GLY A 291 -20.51 -4.79 -3.33
N ASP A 292 -21.20 -4.33 -4.37
CA ASP A 292 -22.35 -3.40 -4.27
C ASP A 292 -23.55 -4.00 -3.52
N ASP A 293 -23.58 -5.33 -3.31
CA ASP A 293 -24.56 -6.04 -2.48
C ASP A 293 -24.03 -6.41 -1.08
N GLY A 294 -22.84 -5.89 -0.71
CA GLY A 294 -22.15 -6.18 0.54
C GLY A 294 -21.40 -7.51 0.57
N SER A 295 -21.36 -8.26 -0.54
CA SER A 295 -20.71 -9.58 -0.60
C SER A 295 -19.19 -9.51 -0.41
N TYR A 296 -18.64 -10.51 0.29
CA TYR A 296 -17.20 -10.71 0.42
C TYR A 296 -16.86 -12.21 0.27
N SER A 297 -15.64 -12.50 -0.18
CA SER A 297 -15.15 -13.87 -0.29
C SER A 297 -13.63 -13.94 -0.13
N PHE A 298 -13.17 -14.90 0.67
CA PHE A 298 -11.78 -15.25 0.87
C PHE A 298 -11.60 -16.74 0.55
N ALA A 299 -10.55 -17.11 -0.16
CA ALA A 299 -10.21 -18.50 -0.47
C ALA A 299 -8.81 -18.83 0.08
N GLY A 300 -8.51 -20.12 0.24
CA GLY A 300 -7.20 -20.56 0.71
C GLY A 300 -6.99 -20.34 2.21
N ILE A 301 -8.06 -20.41 2.99
CA ILE A 301 -8.00 -20.27 4.46
C ILE A 301 -7.86 -21.65 5.07
N ASN A 302 -6.94 -21.80 6.03
CA ASN A 302 -6.77 -23.07 6.73
C ASN A 302 -8.08 -23.50 7.41
N ALA A 303 -8.44 -24.77 7.23
CA ALA A 303 -9.53 -25.41 7.94
C ALA A 303 -9.31 -25.41 9.46
N ASN A 304 -10.41 -25.56 10.20
CA ASN A 304 -10.46 -25.60 11.67
C ASN A 304 -9.77 -24.42 12.36
N THR A 305 -9.72 -23.27 11.71
CA THR A 305 -9.07 -22.05 12.22
C THR A 305 -10.11 -21.09 12.78
N ASP A 306 -9.88 -20.56 13.97
CA ASP A 306 -10.72 -19.48 14.52
C ASP A 306 -10.36 -18.16 13.85
N VAL A 307 -11.34 -17.59 13.15
CA VAL A 307 -11.21 -16.36 12.37
C VAL A 307 -12.32 -15.37 12.72
N ARG A 308 -12.14 -14.10 12.36
CA ARG A 308 -13.18 -13.06 12.42
C ARG A 308 -13.12 -12.17 11.18
N VAL A 309 -14.25 -11.56 10.86
CA VAL A 309 -14.32 -10.53 9.82
C VAL A 309 -14.20 -9.14 10.44
N ARG A 310 -13.45 -8.28 9.77
CA ARG A 310 -13.37 -6.83 10.04
C ARG A 310 -13.64 -6.09 8.74
N VAL A 311 -14.40 -5.00 8.82
CA VAL A 311 -14.50 -4.00 7.76
C VAL A 311 -13.87 -2.70 8.24
N THR A 312 -13.09 -2.07 7.36
CA THR A 312 -12.50 -0.75 7.58
C THR A 312 -13.38 0.26 6.84
N ALA A 313 -13.70 1.39 7.48
CA ALA A 313 -14.52 2.45 6.90
C ALA A 313 -13.71 3.28 5.89
N GLU A 314 -13.29 2.63 4.82
CA GLU A 314 -12.56 3.22 3.70
C GLU A 314 -13.01 2.59 2.37
N MET A 315 -12.98 3.39 1.30
CA MET A 315 -13.10 2.94 -0.09
C MET A 315 -11.85 3.40 -0.82
N VAL A 316 -11.01 2.47 -1.29
CA VAL A 316 -9.70 2.80 -1.87
C VAL A 316 -9.52 2.09 -3.20
N ARG A 317 -9.36 2.89 -4.26
CA ARG A 317 -8.98 2.42 -5.59
C ARG A 317 -7.94 3.37 -6.17
N THR A 318 -6.68 2.94 -6.19
CA THR A 318 -5.54 3.78 -6.59
C THR A 318 -4.99 3.45 -7.98
N SER A 319 -5.63 2.55 -8.71
CA SER A 319 -5.23 2.19 -10.07
C SER A 319 -6.41 1.74 -10.94
N GLY A 320 -6.24 1.88 -12.25
CA GLY A 320 -7.27 1.60 -13.24
C GLY A 320 -7.76 2.87 -13.92
N ALA A 321 -8.85 2.74 -14.69
CA ALA A 321 -9.48 3.88 -15.36
C ALA A 321 -10.18 4.83 -14.37
N GLN A 322 -10.53 4.34 -13.17
CA GLN A 322 -11.22 5.13 -12.15
C GLN A 322 -10.45 5.01 -10.84
N THR A 323 -10.32 6.12 -10.12
CA THR A 323 -9.59 6.19 -8.86
C THR A 323 -10.37 6.96 -7.81
N TRP A 324 -10.22 6.59 -6.54
CA TRP A 324 -10.79 7.25 -5.37
C TRP A 324 -10.08 6.82 -4.09
N GLU A 325 -9.99 7.74 -3.12
CA GLU A 325 -9.46 7.49 -1.78
C GLU A 325 -10.39 8.14 -0.74
N VAL A 326 -11.34 7.38 -0.20
CA VAL A 326 -12.31 7.87 0.79
C VAL A 326 -12.05 7.21 2.14
N TYR A 327 -11.97 8.01 3.20
CA TYR A 327 -11.73 7.53 4.56
C TYR A 327 -12.71 8.15 5.55
N VAL A 328 -13.30 7.34 6.44
CA VAL A 328 -14.05 7.84 7.60
C VAL A 328 -13.20 7.74 8.85
N ARG A 329 -12.84 8.88 9.44
CA ARG A 329 -11.87 8.99 10.54
C ARG A 329 -12.49 9.59 11.80
N ASP A 330 -11.99 9.16 12.95
CA ASP A 330 -12.32 9.80 14.23
C ASP A 330 -11.41 11.00 14.47
N ASN A 331 -11.94 12.20 14.23
CA ASN A 331 -11.21 13.44 14.49
C ASN A 331 -10.91 13.63 15.98
N THR A 332 -11.66 13.09 16.91
CA THR A 332 -11.39 13.35 18.35
C THR A 332 -10.41 12.35 18.97
N SER A 333 -10.02 11.33 18.21
CA SER A 333 -9.08 10.31 18.65
C SER A 333 -7.64 10.59 18.19
N ASN A 334 -6.67 10.16 18.99
CA ASN A 334 -5.23 10.30 18.71
C ASN A 334 -4.83 11.72 18.25
N THR A 335 -5.28 12.75 18.97
CA THR A 335 -5.07 14.17 18.62
C THR A 335 -3.59 14.62 18.59
N ALA A 336 -2.66 13.72 18.97
CA ALA A 336 -1.22 13.92 18.84
C ALA A 336 -0.71 13.86 17.39
N VAL A 337 -1.49 13.29 16.45
CA VAL A 337 -1.14 13.24 15.02
C VAL A 337 -2.01 14.19 14.19
N PRO A 338 -1.53 14.62 13.00
CA PRO A 338 -2.33 15.40 12.06
C PRO A 338 -3.62 14.68 11.65
N PHE A 339 -4.65 15.45 11.28
CA PHE A 339 -5.97 14.95 10.88
C PHE A 339 -5.92 13.79 9.87
N GLY A 340 -5.13 13.91 8.80
CA GLY A 340 -5.02 12.87 7.76
C GLY A 340 -4.37 11.55 8.21
N GLN A 341 -3.82 11.51 9.43
CA GLN A 341 -3.23 10.33 10.07
C GLN A 341 -4.08 9.82 11.26
N ARG A 342 -5.21 10.47 11.56
CA ARG A 342 -6.11 10.01 12.63
C ARG A 342 -6.72 8.66 12.28
N PRO A 343 -7.03 7.81 13.27
CA PRO A 343 -7.56 6.47 13.07
C PRO A 343 -8.78 6.44 12.15
N ILE A 344 -8.79 5.49 11.23
CA ILE A 344 -9.96 5.13 10.42
C ILE A 344 -10.84 4.22 11.28
N TYR A 345 -12.16 4.34 11.16
CA TYR A 345 -13.07 3.45 11.88
C TYR A 345 -12.98 2.01 11.38
N GLU A 346 -13.04 1.06 12.32
CA GLU A 346 -13.07 -0.37 12.03
C GLU A 346 -14.25 -1.02 12.77
N VAL A 347 -15.00 -1.87 12.07
CA VAL A 347 -16.06 -2.68 12.66
C VAL A 347 -15.65 -4.14 12.53
N GLN A 348 -15.68 -4.87 13.65
CA GLN A 348 -15.29 -6.28 13.68
C GLN A 348 -16.30 -7.11 14.46
N TRP A 349 -16.53 -8.34 14.00
CA TRP A 349 -17.44 -9.28 14.63
C TRP A 349 -16.69 -10.37 15.42
N GLY A 350 -17.45 -11.20 16.14
CA GLY A 350 -16.90 -12.28 16.98
C GLY A 350 -16.18 -13.36 16.16
N LEU A 351 -15.39 -14.18 16.86
CA LEU A 351 -14.73 -15.34 16.26
C LEU A 351 -15.73 -16.41 15.82
N PHE A 352 -15.45 -17.04 14.69
CA PHE A 352 -16.07 -18.28 14.23
C PHE A 352 -14.99 -19.22 13.68
N ASN A 353 -15.26 -20.52 13.69
CA ASN A 353 -14.30 -21.51 13.22
C ASN A 353 -14.57 -21.85 11.75
N THR A 354 -13.51 -21.95 10.93
CA THR A 354 -13.63 -22.24 9.49
C THR A 354 -14.09 -23.67 9.18
N GLY A 355 -14.06 -24.58 10.14
CA GLY A 355 -14.47 -25.97 9.95
C GLY A 355 -13.64 -26.67 8.86
N THR A 356 -14.18 -27.76 8.28
CA THR A 356 -13.48 -28.57 7.26
C THR A 356 -14.05 -28.41 5.84
N THR A 357 -15.06 -27.55 5.69
CA THR A 357 -15.74 -27.25 4.41
C THR A 357 -15.93 -25.74 4.29
N ASP A 358 -16.14 -25.25 3.06
CA ASP A 358 -16.39 -23.83 2.81
C ASP A 358 -17.48 -23.25 3.73
N VAL A 359 -17.18 -22.10 4.33
CA VAL A 359 -18.12 -21.30 5.10
C VAL A 359 -18.80 -20.35 4.13
N ILE A 360 -20.08 -20.59 3.89
CA ILE A 360 -20.95 -19.77 3.05
C ILE A 360 -21.97 -19.03 3.90
N ASP A 361 -22.47 -17.90 3.40
CA ASP A 361 -23.51 -17.08 4.04
C ASP A 361 -23.15 -16.64 5.47
N GLN A 362 -21.86 -16.36 5.72
CA GLN A 362 -21.38 -15.81 6.99
C GLN A 362 -21.69 -14.30 7.05
N ASP A 363 -22.96 -13.98 7.17
CA ASP A 363 -23.47 -12.61 7.12
C ASP A 363 -23.32 -11.91 8.46
N PHE A 364 -23.03 -10.61 8.41
CA PHE A 364 -22.93 -9.77 9.60
C PHE A 364 -23.63 -8.43 9.42
N VAL A 365 -24.12 -7.89 10.54
CA VAL A 365 -24.79 -6.59 10.58
C VAL A 365 -24.09 -5.72 11.63
N ALA A 366 -23.71 -4.50 11.23
CA ALA A 366 -23.23 -3.45 12.13
C ALA A 366 -24.43 -2.70 12.71
N ALA A 367 -24.55 -2.69 14.04
CA ALA A 367 -25.71 -2.11 14.71
C ALA A 367 -25.60 -0.59 14.90
N THR A 368 -26.73 0.08 15.00
CA THR A 368 -26.84 1.51 15.38
C THR A 368 -26.33 1.78 16.79
N GLY A 369 -26.34 0.77 17.68
CA GLY A 369 -26.01 0.94 19.09
C GLY A 369 -27.13 1.57 19.93
N TRP A 370 -28.32 1.80 19.35
CA TRP A 370 -29.47 2.35 20.04
C TRP A 370 -30.12 1.33 21.00
N GLY A 371 -30.26 1.71 22.27
CA GLY A 371 -30.82 0.86 23.33
C GLY A 371 -32.29 1.15 23.68
N GLY A 372 -32.99 1.94 22.85
CA GLY A 372 -34.41 2.28 23.02
C GLY A 372 -34.66 3.70 23.56
N ALA A 373 -33.88 4.15 24.55
CA ALA A 373 -33.97 5.50 25.12
C ALA A 373 -32.77 6.41 24.80
N GLY A 374 -31.77 5.88 24.10
CA GLY A 374 -30.50 6.51 23.82
C GLY A 374 -29.47 5.48 23.35
N TYR A 375 -28.28 5.93 22.98
CA TYR A 375 -27.17 5.05 22.62
C TYR A 375 -26.60 4.34 23.87
N THR A 376 -26.61 3.01 23.88
CA THR A 376 -26.04 2.19 24.96
C THR A 376 -24.94 1.25 24.48
N GLY A 377 -24.80 1.08 23.17
CA GLY A 377 -23.74 0.32 22.52
C GLY A 377 -22.88 1.19 21.60
N ALA A 378 -21.88 0.58 20.98
CA ALA A 378 -21.09 1.22 19.94
C ALA A 378 -21.96 1.51 18.70
N ARG A 379 -21.82 2.70 18.13
CA ARG A 379 -22.49 3.12 16.87
C ARG A 379 -21.73 2.57 15.66
N ALA A 380 -21.66 1.24 15.57
CA ALA A 380 -20.91 0.56 14.51
C ALA A 380 -21.46 0.83 13.10
N ALA A 381 -22.76 1.10 12.97
CA ALA A 381 -23.38 1.46 11.70
C ALA A 381 -22.95 2.84 11.17
N ALA A 382 -22.64 3.81 12.05
CA ALA A 382 -22.40 5.20 11.69
C ALA A 382 -21.29 5.39 10.64
N PRO A 383 -20.03 4.93 10.85
CA PRO A 383 -18.97 5.13 9.87
C PRO A 383 -19.24 4.40 8.54
N LEU A 384 -20.01 3.31 8.57
CA LEU A 384 -20.38 2.56 7.36
C LEU A 384 -21.51 3.25 6.59
N SER A 385 -22.45 3.90 7.29
CA SER A 385 -23.50 4.73 6.69
C SER A 385 -22.92 5.95 5.96
N ILE A 386 -21.96 6.64 6.59
CA ILE A 386 -21.22 7.77 6.01
C ILE A 386 -20.51 7.33 4.72
N LEU A 387 -19.74 6.23 4.81
CA LEU A 387 -19.02 5.69 3.65
C LEU A 387 -19.96 5.31 2.51
N ASP A 388 -21.10 4.68 2.84
CA ASP A 388 -22.11 4.26 1.88
C ASP A 388 -22.82 5.45 1.20
N ALA A 389 -23.05 6.56 1.91
CA ALA A 389 -23.61 7.78 1.33
C ALA A 389 -22.67 8.41 0.28
N ILE A 390 -21.35 8.35 0.51
CA ILE A 390 -20.33 8.76 -0.46
C ILE A 390 -20.26 7.77 -1.64
N ALA A 391 -20.51 6.47 -1.40
CA ALA A 391 -20.54 5.47 -2.47
C ALA A 391 -21.63 5.76 -3.52
N ASP A 392 -22.80 6.27 -3.10
CA ASP A 392 -23.83 6.73 -4.04
C ASP A 392 -23.34 7.88 -4.92
N ALA A 393 -22.63 8.84 -4.34
CA ALA A 393 -22.05 9.95 -5.09
C ALA A 393 -21.03 9.45 -6.13
N ILE A 394 -20.17 8.49 -5.75
CA ILE A 394 -19.23 7.84 -6.68
C ILE A 394 -19.98 7.17 -7.84
N ILE A 395 -21.07 6.44 -7.55
CA ILE A 395 -21.88 5.76 -8.57
C ILE A 395 -22.50 6.76 -9.54
N LEU A 396 -23.04 7.87 -9.04
CA LEU A 396 -23.62 8.92 -9.87
C LEU A 396 -22.59 9.49 -10.85
N ILE A 397 -21.41 9.90 -10.36
CA ILE A 397 -20.38 10.45 -11.24
C ILE A 397 -19.87 9.41 -12.24
N GLN A 398 -19.71 8.15 -11.83
CA GLN A 398 -19.33 7.06 -12.74
C GLN A 398 -20.34 6.87 -13.89
N SER A 399 -21.61 7.22 -13.69
CA SER A 399 -22.62 7.17 -14.73
C SER A 399 -22.41 8.23 -15.83
N ALA A 400 -21.74 9.34 -15.50
CA ALA A 400 -21.40 10.43 -16.43
C ALA A 400 -19.96 10.33 -16.96
N ASP A 401 -18.99 9.94 -16.12
CA ASP A 401 -17.58 9.76 -16.49
C ASP A 401 -17.01 8.42 -16.01
N ALA A 402 -16.83 7.51 -16.96
CA ALA A 402 -16.28 6.18 -16.71
C ALA A 402 -14.77 6.18 -16.43
N ASN A 403 -14.06 7.31 -16.58
CA ASN A 403 -12.61 7.44 -16.32
C ASN A 403 -12.28 8.44 -15.20
N VAL A 404 -13.25 8.74 -14.34
CA VAL A 404 -13.12 9.77 -13.32
C VAL A 404 -12.02 9.45 -12.29
N ASP A 405 -11.20 10.45 -11.99
CA ASP A 405 -10.36 10.48 -10.80
C ASP A 405 -11.06 11.30 -9.72
N MET A 406 -11.58 10.61 -8.71
CA MET A 406 -12.25 11.24 -7.59
C MET A 406 -11.30 11.94 -6.65
N GLY A 407 -10.00 11.64 -6.66
CA GLY A 407 -9.09 12.14 -5.64
C GLY A 407 -9.36 11.57 -4.25
N ARG A 408 -8.87 12.30 -3.24
CA ARG A 408 -8.95 11.93 -1.84
C ARG A 408 -10.01 12.77 -1.12
N LEU A 409 -10.81 12.14 -0.26
CA LEU A 409 -11.74 12.78 0.66
C LEU A 409 -11.66 12.13 2.05
N ASP A 410 -11.41 12.93 3.08
CA ASP A 410 -11.51 12.49 4.47
C ASP A 410 -12.84 12.98 5.09
N ALA A 411 -13.68 12.05 5.53
CA ALA A 411 -14.87 12.35 6.33
C ALA A 411 -14.54 12.17 7.81
N TYR A 412 -14.56 13.26 8.57
CA TYR A 412 -14.32 13.28 10.01
C TYR A 412 -15.63 13.22 10.77
N TRP A 413 -15.84 12.14 11.49
CA TRP A 413 -17.01 11.95 12.33
C TRP A 413 -16.56 11.44 13.70
N SER A 414 -17.28 11.82 14.75
CA SER A 414 -17.09 11.25 16.06
C SER A 414 -18.35 11.39 16.89
N VAL A 415 -18.55 10.47 17.83
CA VAL A 415 -19.57 10.59 18.87
C VAL A 415 -19.39 11.84 19.76
N ASN A 416 -18.20 12.44 19.71
CA ASN A 416 -17.85 13.66 20.41
C ASN A 416 -18.02 14.93 19.56
N ASN A 417 -18.39 14.81 18.28
CA ASN A 417 -18.65 15.96 17.43
C ASN A 417 -19.99 16.58 17.82
N THR A 418 -19.91 17.70 18.52
CA THR A 418 -21.05 18.43 19.09
C THR A 418 -21.13 19.81 18.47
N LEU A 419 -22.36 20.34 18.43
CA LEU A 419 -22.63 21.71 18.02
C LEU A 419 -22.20 22.68 19.14
N ASN A 420 -20.94 23.11 19.11
CA ASN A 420 -20.36 24.10 20.01
C ASN A 420 -19.64 25.13 19.14
N GLY A 421 -20.08 26.39 19.14
CA GLY A 421 -19.56 27.45 18.27
C GLY A 421 -18.07 27.80 18.45
N GLU A 422 -17.39 27.14 19.38
CA GLU A 422 -15.95 27.17 19.59
C GLU A 422 -15.29 26.23 18.56
N ARG A 423 -14.61 26.75 17.53
CA ARG A 423 -14.11 25.97 16.38
C ARG A 423 -12.92 25.04 16.68
N ASP A 424 -12.93 24.25 17.76
CA ASP A 424 -11.92 23.22 18.05
C ASP A 424 -12.35 21.85 17.48
N TRP A 425 -12.06 21.65 16.20
CA TRP A 425 -12.38 20.42 15.49
C TRP A 425 -11.63 19.18 16.02
N SER A 426 -10.55 19.35 16.81
CA SER A 426 -9.86 18.23 17.46
C SER A 426 -10.53 17.82 18.76
N ALA A 427 -11.24 18.73 19.41
CA ALA A 427 -12.09 18.44 20.56
C ALA A 427 -13.49 17.94 20.18
N GLY A 428 -13.86 18.08 18.91
CA GLY A 428 -15.21 17.77 18.40
C GLY A 428 -16.17 18.95 18.57
N GLU A 429 -15.66 20.17 18.61
CA GLU A 429 -16.48 21.38 18.73
C GLU A 429 -16.67 21.97 17.33
N LEU A 430 -17.86 21.73 16.76
CA LEU A 430 -18.23 22.11 15.40
C LEU A 430 -19.35 23.16 15.41
N SER A 431 -19.40 24.00 14.37
CA SER A 431 -20.47 24.99 14.18
C SER A 431 -21.67 24.47 13.38
N ALA A 432 -21.48 23.40 12.63
CA ALA A 432 -22.43 22.65 11.82
C ALA A 432 -21.71 21.39 11.30
N THR A 433 -22.37 20.58 10.48
CA THR A 433 -21.68 19.78 9.47
C THR A 433 -21.22 20.70 8.33
N PHE A 434 -20.00 20.49 7.81
CA PHE A 434 -19.42 21.37 6.79
C PHE A 434 -18.28 20.73 6.01
N PHE A 435 -18.05 21.23 4.81
CA PHE A 435 -16.90 20.96 3.95
C PHE A 435 -15.75 21.98 4.15
N VAL A 436 -14.51 21.52 4.01
CA VAL A 436 -13.30 22.36 3.91
C VAL A 436 -12.37 21.86 2.81
N SER A 437 -11.71 22.79 2.11
CA SER A 437 -10.89 22.53 0.93
C SER A 437 -9.36 22.44 1.18
N SER A 438 -8.87 22.75 2.39
CA SER A 438 -7.45 22.87 2.80
C SER A 438 -6.80 24.25 2.48
N PRO A 439 -5.97 24.84 3.38
CA PRO A 439 -5.36 24.30 4.60
C PRO A 439 -5.89 24.92 5.90
N ASP A 440 -7.20 25.16 6.01
CA ASP A 440 -7.78 25.67 7.26
C ASP A 440 -7.44 24.73 8.43
N LEU A 441 -6.80 25.30 9.46
CA LEU A 441 -6.51 24.66 10.75
C LEU A 441 -5.76 23.31 10.69
N GLY A 442 -4.91 23.10 9.69
CA GLY A 442 -4.00 21.94 9.64
C GLY A 442 -4.61 20.64 9.11
N VAL A 443 -5.75 20.73 8.41
CA VAL A 443 -6.30 19.64 7.59
C VAL A 443 -5.54 19.58 6.25
N SER A 444 -4.99 18.41 5.92
CA SER A 444 -4.23 18.19 4.69
C SER A 444 -5.14 17.59 3.62
N GLY A 445 -5.70 18.43 2.76
CA GLY A 445 -6.63 18.03 1.70
C GLY A 445 -8.10 18.31 2.06
N PRO A 446 -9.01 18.07 1.10
CA PRO A 446 -10.43 18.32 1.26
C PRO A 446 -11.05 17.35 2.28
N ALA A 447 -11.93 17.86 3.12
CA ALA A 447 -12.55 17.09 4.18
C ALA A 447 -13.98 17.53 4.48
N ILE A 448 -14.79 16.61 4.99
CA ILE A 448 -16.12 16.87 5.53
C ILE A 448 -16.07 16.59 7.04
N PHE A 449 -16.56 17.51 7.85
CA PHE A 449 -16.75 17.30 9.29
C PHE A 449 -18.23 17.09 9.57
N LEU A 450 -18.57 15.97 10.22
CA LEU A 450 -19.95 15.60 10.53
C LEU A 450 -20.23 15.69 12.03
N LEU A 451 -21.41 16.21 12.39
CA LEU A 451 -21.92 16.11 13.76
C LEU A 451 -22.22 14.65 14.13
N GLY A 452 -22.20 14.37 15.42
CA GLY A 452 -22.49 13.05 15.95
C GLY A 452 -22.85 13.03 17.43
N ASP A 453 -23.27 14.15 18.04
CA ASP A 453 -23.42 14.34 19.50
C ASP A 453 -24.13 13.16 20.18
N ALA A 454 -23.36 12.25 20.80
CA ALA A 454 -23.91 11.07 21.46
C ALA A 454 -24.41 11.31 22.88
N VAL A 455 -24.01 12.42 23.52
CA VAL A 455 -24.07 12.55 24.99
C VAL A 455 -24.97 13.68 25.43
N GLY A 456 -25.40 14.56 24.52
CA GLY A 456 -26.06 15.78 24.94
C GLY A 456 -25.10 16.57 25.85
N ARG A 457 -23.84 16.73 25.40
CA ARG A 457 -22.71 17.16 26.28
C ARG A 457 -22.93 18.54 26.88
N LEU A 458 -23.85 19.33 26.31
CA LEU A 458 -24.41 20.51 26.95
C LEU A 458 -25.73 20.14 27.62
N PRO A 459 -26.06 20.70 28.81
CA PRO A 459 -27.33 20.44 29.51
C PRO A 459 -28.61 20.71 28.69
N GLU A 460 -28.44 21.24 27.47
CA GLU A 460 -29.43 21.67 26.50
C GLU A 460 -29.21 21.06 25.09
N SER A 461 -28.19 20.22 24.85
CA SER A 461 -27.90 19.74 23.48
C SER A 461 -28.81 18.58 23.04
N THR A 462 -29.44 18.84 21.91
CA THR A 462 -30.18 17.92 21.05
C THR A 462 -29.18 16.90 20.49
N ILE A 463 -29.44 15.59 20.61
CA ILE A 463 -28.62 14.56 19.95
C ILE A 463 -28.75 14.80 18.45
N ASP A 464 -27.65 15.02 17.76
CA ASP A 464 -27.61 15.28 16.34
C ASP A 464 -26.88 14.12 15.64
N THR A 465 -27.54 13.50 14.66
CA THR A 465 -27.15 12.20 14.09
C THR A 465 -26.88 12.29 12.60
N ASP A 466 -26.03 13.25 12.22
CA ASP A 466 -25.65 13.47 10.82
C ASP A 466 -25.00 12.25 10.14
N GLU A 467 -24.56 11.23 10.88
CA GLU A 467 -24.12 9.97 10.25
C GLU A 467 -25.20 9.24 9.44
N PHE A 468 -26.47 9.52 9.71
CA PHE A 468 -27.61 8.93 9.03
C PHE A 468 -28.31 9.94 8.12
N ASP A 469 -28.07 11.24 8.31
CA ASP A 469 -28.61 12.33 7.48
C ASP A 469 -27.85 12.43 6.16
N ARG A 470 -28.15 11.48 5.27
CA ARG A 470 -27.50 11.34 3.96
C ARG A 470 -27.55 12.63 3.16
N GLY A 471 -28.65 13.37 3.24
CA GLY A 471 -28.81 14.65 2.52
C GLY A 471 -27.84 15.72 3.01
N VAL A 472 -27.62 15.83 4.33
CA VAL A 472 -26.66 16.76 4.93
C VAL A 472 -25.24 16.38 4.48
N LEU A 473 -24.86 15.11 4.58
CA LEU A 473 -23.55 14.65 4.13
C LEU A 473 -23.34 14.88 2.62
N GLN A 474 -24.33 14.56 1.79
CA GLN A 474 -24.23 14.66 0.33
C GLN A 474 -24.25 16.12 -0.14
N HIS A 475 -24.88 17.03 0.61
CA HIS A 475 -24.77 18.47 0.39
C HIS A 475 -23.30 18.93 0.54
N GLU A 476 -22.62 18.54 1.63
CA GLU A 476 -21.20 18.85 1.81
C GLU A 476 -20.30 18.16 0.79
N TRP A 477 -20.69 16.96 0.34
CA TRP A 477 -20.04 16.31 -0.80
C TRP A 477 -20.23 17.13 -2.09
N GLY A 478 -21.31 17.88 -2.23
CA GLY A 478 -21.52 18.84 -3.32
C GLY A 478 -20.45 19.94 -3.36
N HIS A 479 -20.06 20.47 -2.20
CA HIS A 479 -18.94 21.42 -2.13
C HIS A 479 -17.58 20.76 -2.38
N TYR A 480 -17.40 19.51 -1.95
CA TYR A 480 -16.26 18.71 -2.39
C TYR A 480 -16.21 18.58 -3.91
N PHE A 481 -17.36 18.34 -4.54
CA PHE A 481 -17.45 18.26 -5.99
C PHE A 481 -17.03 19.59 -6.65
N GLU A 482 -17.53 20.72 -6.13
CA GLU A 482 -17.14 22.03 -6.66
C GLU A 482 -15.64 22.26 -6.55
N HIS A 483 -15.05 21.87 -5.41
CA HIS A 483 -13.62 22.00 -5.16
C HIS A 483 -12.76 21.12 -6.08
N TRP A 484 -13.14 19.84 -6.23
CA TRP A 484 -12.29 18.85 -6.91
C TRP A 484 -12.52 18.83 -8.43
N PHE A 485 -13.77 18.84 -8.87
CA PHE A 485 -14.13 18.66 -10.26
C PHE A 485 -14.36 19.99 -11.00
N SER A 486 -14.95 20.97 -10.31
CA SER A 486 -15.38 22.25 -10.90
C SER A 486 -14.54 23.41 -10.34
N ARG A 487 -15.19 24.54 -10.06
CA ARG A 487 -14.74 25.69 -9.31
C ARG A 487 -15.89 26.16 -8.43
N SER A 488 -15.58 26.66 -7.23
CA SER A 488 -16.51 27.43 -6.41
C SER A 488 -15.99 28.86 -6.24
N ASP A 489 -16.82 29.85 -6.54
CA ASP A 489 -16.57 31.26 -6.23
C ASP A 489 -17.43 31.75 -5.05
N SER A 490 -18.06 30.83 -4.30
CA SER A 490 -18.85 31.13 -3.12
C SER A 490 -18.00 31.82 -2.04
N ILE A 491 -18.55 32.86 -1.43
CA ILE A 491 -17.92 33.57 -0.31
C ILE A 491 -18.26 32.94 1.05
N GLY A 492 -19.19 31.98 1.09
CA GLY A 492 -19.68 31.38 2.32
C GLY A 492 -20.32 32.40 3.26
N GLY A 493 -20.12 32.21 4.56
CA GLY A 493 -20.71 33.04 5.61
C GLY A 493 -22.03 32.47 6.11
N ARG A 494 -22.45 32.91 7.30
CA ARG A 494 -23.67 32.39 7.92
C ARG A 494 -24.91 32.88 7.17
N HIS A 495 -25.85 31.96 6.98
CA HIS A 495 -27.13 32.23 6.31
C HIS A 495 -28.15 31.18 6.77
N PHE A 496 -29.40 31.30 6.31
CA PHE A 496 -30.50 30.40 6.68
C PHE A 496 -31.34 30.07 5.45
N VAL A 497 -31.78 28.82 5.35
CA VAL A 497 -32.61 28.34 4.23
C VAL A 497 -34.12 28.43 4.55
N PRO A 498 -34.97 28.85 3.60
CA PRO A 498 -34.59 29.44 2.32
C PRO A 498 -34.01 30.84 2.49
N GLY A 499 -32.85 31.07 1.88
CA GLY A 499 -32.05 32.28 2.05
C GLY A 499 -31.99 33.11 0.77
N THR A 500 -32.16 34.42 0.91
CA THR A 500 -31.78 35.36 -0.15
C THR A 500 -30.36 35.82 0.13
N VAL A 501 -29.44 35.41 -0.72
CA VAL A 501 -27.99 35.62 -0.60
C VAL A 501 -27.41 36.14 -1.91
N GLU A 502 -26.15 36.56 -1.92
CA GLU A 502 -25.51 37.00 -3.15
C GLU A 502 -25.33 35.85 -4.17
N PRO A 503 -25.26 36.14 -5.48
CA PRO A 503 -25.40 35.12 -6.53
C PRO A 503 -24.36 33.99 -6.56
N ARG A 504 -23.15 34.18 -6.02
CA ARG A 504 -22.12 33.13 -5.99
C ARG A 504 -22.39 32.13 -4.86
N LEU A 505 -22.71 32.63 -3.67
CA LEU A 505 -23.20 31.82 -2.55
C LEU A 505 -24.49 31.09 -2.92
N ALA A 506 -25.46 31.79 -3.54
CA ALA A 506 -26.71 31.19 -4.01
C ALA A 506 -26.45 29.99 -4.91
N PHE A 507 -25.45 30.09 -5.80
CA PHE A 507 -25.11 29.01 -6.70
C PHE A 507 -24.45 27.83 -5.98
N GLY A 508 -23.47 28.09 -5.10
CA GLY A 508 -22.75 27.03 -4.38
C GLY A 508 -23.65 26.20 -3.45
N GLU A 509 -24.45 26.86 -2.61
CA GLU A 509 -25.38 26.18 -1.68
C GLU A 509 -26.52 25.49 -2.46
N GLY A 510 -27.04 26.15 -3.49
CA GLY A 510 -28.07 25.58 -4.37
C GLY A 510 -27.56 24.34 -5.11
N TRP A 511 -26.30 24.35 -5.55
CA TRP A 511 -25.63 23.16 -6.09
C TRP A 511 -25.55 22.04 -5.06
N GLY A 512 -25.12 22.33 -3.83
CA GLY A 512 -25.06 21.35 -2.73
C GLY A 512 -26.41 20.65 -2.50
N TYR A 513 -27.50 21.42 -2.43
CA TYR A 513 -28.84 20.85 -2.28
C TYR A 513 -29.30 20.05 -3.50
N ALA A 514 -29.11 20.56 -4.72
CA ALA A 514 -29.50 19.86 -5.93
C ALA A 514 -28.76 18.53 -6.07
N ILE A 515 -27.43 18.53 -5.94
CA ILE A 515 -26.64 17.32 -6.12
C ILE A 515 -26.94 16.28 -5.03
N SER A 516 -27.23 16.72 -3.81
CA SER A 516 -27.68 15.82 -2.75
C SER A 516 -28.97 15.09 -3.14
N ALA A 517 -29.97 15.80 -3.68
CA ALA A 517 -31.22 15.20 -4.11
C ALA A 517 -31.03 14.25 -5.30
N ILE A 518 -30.18 14.64 -6.27
CA ILE A 518 -29.81 13.80 -7.43
C ILE A 518 -29.12 12.50 -6.99
N ILE A 519 -28.17 12.58 -6.04
CA ILE A 519 -27.45 11.40 -5.52
C ILE A 519 -28.41 10.49 -4.76
N GLY A 520 -29.25 11.06 -3.89
CA GLY A 520 -30.22 10.32 -3.09
C GLY A 520 -31.36 9.70 -3.91
N GLY A 521 -31.66 10.28 -5.07
CA GLY A 521 -32.86 9.96 -5.85
C GLY A 521 -34.15 10.30 -5.10
N ASP A 522 -34.10 11.33 -4.24
CA ASP A 522 -35.19 11.78 -3.38
C ASP A 522 -35.13 13.32 -3.28
N PRO A 523 -36.17 14.06 -3.70
CA PRO A 523 -36.23 15.52 -3.57
C PRO A 523 -36.36 15.97 -2.11
N LEU A 524 -36.63 15.03 -1.20
CA LEU A 524 -36.82 15.28 0.20
C LEU A 524 -35.52 15.10 0.99
N LEU A 525 -34.86 16.22 1.31
CA LEU A 525 -33.67 16.21 2.16
C LEU A 525 -34.06 16.33 3.63
N CYS A 526 -33.58 15.38 4.43
CA CYS A 526 -33.79 15.34 5.87
C CYS A 526 -32.52 15.70 6.64
N ASP A 527 -32.72 16.53 7.66
CA ASP A 527 -31.76 16.85 8.71
C ASP A 527 -32.46 16.61 10.05
N THR A 528 -31.96 15.65 10.82
CA THR A 528 -32.71 15.09 11.95
C THR A 528 -32.09 15.49 13.28
N PHE A 529 -32.94 15.93 14.22
CA PHE A 529 -32.49 16.28 15.56
C PHE A 529 -33.25 15.49 16.63
N SER A 530 -32.58 15.04 17.68
CA SER A 530 -33.18 14.32 18.80
C SER A 530 -33.30 15.16 20.07
N PRO A 531 -34.46 15.18 20.75
CA PRO A 531 -35.43 14.09 20.81
C PRO A 531 -36.29 13.96 19.56
N ALA A 532 -36.67 12.71 19.21
CA ALA A 532 -37.32 12.23 17.98
C ALA A 532 -38.68 12.88 17.62
N THR A 533 -38.73 14.21 17.65
CA THR A 533 -39.88 15.08 17.42
C THR A 533 -39.50 16.37 16.70
N SER A 534 -38.20 16.60 16.48
CA SER A 534 -37.62 17.81 15.89
C SER A 534 -36.75 17.43 14.69
N GLY A 535 -36.64 18.32 13.73
CA GLY A 535 -35.98 18.05 12.46
C GLY A 535 -36.25 19.17 11.48
N PHE A 536 -35.43 19.23 10.45
CA PHE A 536 -35.63 20.09 9.30
C PHE A 536 -35.82 19.22 8.07
N GLN A 537 -36.77 19.62 7.25
CA GLN A 537 -37.11 18.94 6.00
C GLN A 537 -37.08 19.99 4.90
N LEU A 538 -36.24 19.74 3.92
CA LEU A 538 -36.20 20.50 2.69
C LEU A 538 -36.77 19.65 1.57
N ASP A 539 -37.68 20.24 0.83
CA ASP A 539 -38.29 19.62 -0.35
C ASP A 539 -37.87 20.50 -1.52
N ILE A 540 -36.99 19.96 -2.37
CA ILE A 540 -36.35 20.66 -3.49
C ILE A 540 -37.37 20.97 -4.60
N GLU A 541 -38.43 20.18 -4.71
CA GLU A 541 -39.52 20.37 -5.68
C GLU A 541 -40.51 21.46 -5.27
N ASN A 542 -40.48 21.90 -4.01
CA ASN A 542 -41.42 22.90 -3.53
C ASN A 542 -41.00 24.31 -3.97
N GLU A 543 -41.74 24.89 -4.93
CA GLU A 543 -41.53 26.24 -5.45
C GLU A 543 -41.80 27.39 -4.44
N ASP A 544 -42.46 27.13 -3.29
CA ASP A 544 -42.88 28.18 -2.32
C ASP A 544 -41.79 28.48 -1.26
N ARG A 545 -40.57 28.79 -1.73
CA ARG A 545 -39.38 29.02 -0.88
C ARG A 545 -38.88 30.46 -0.88
N GLY A 546 -39.80 31.42 -0.99
CA GLY A 546 -39.48 32.84 -0.88
C GLY A 546 -39.31 33.53 -2.23
N THR A 547 -38.36 34.47 -2.34
CA THR A 547 -38.21 35.29 -3.55
C THR A 547 -37.43 34.51 -4.59
N GLN A 548 -38.07 34.13 -5.70
CA GLN A 548 -37.41 33.44 -6.80
C GLN A 548 -36.35 34.32 -7.47
N GLY A 549 -35.24 33.71 -7.86
CA GLY A 549 -34.19 34.38 -8.62
C GLY A 549 -32.79 33.82 -8.39
N PHE A 550 -31.84 34.35 -9.16
CA PHE A 550 -30.42 34.02 -9.11
C PHE A 550 -29.69 34.35 -7.80
N PHE A 551 -30.40 34.90 -6.82
CA PHE A 551 -29.93 35.28 -5.48
C PHE A 551 -30.61 34.43 -4.39
N ASN A 552 -31.24 33.31 -4.77
CA ASN A 552 -31.88 32.38 -3.86
C ASN A 552 -31.33 30.97 -4.09
N GLU A 553 -30.78 30.39 -3.04
CA GLU A 553 -30.17 29.05 -3.04
C GLU A 553 -31.18 27.99 -3.48
N MET A 554 -32.44 28.12 -3.04
CA MET A 554 -33.51 27.19 -3.42
C MET A 554 -33.91 27.33 -4.88
N SER A 555 -33.91 28.55 -5.43
CA SER A 555 -34.13 28.73 -6.88
C SER A 555 -33.07 28.02 -7.70
N VAL A 556 -31.80 28.08 -7.28
CA VAL A 556 -30.73 27.34 -7.96
C VAL A 556 -30.89 25.83 -7.76
N ALA A 557 -31.22 25.39 -6.54
CA ALA A 557 -31.41 23.97 -6.24
C ALA A 557 -32.53 23.34 -7.08
N THR A 558 -33.72 23.96 -7.08
CA THR A 558 -34.88 23.54 -7.87
C THR A 558 -34.55 23.59 -9.37
N LEU A 559 -33.94 24.67 -9.87
CA LEU A 559 -33.52 24.74 -11.28
C LEU A 559 -32.67 23.54 -11.70
N ILE A 560 -31.65 23.19 -10.92
CA ILE A 560 -30.71 22.11 -11.27
C ILE A 560 -31.37 20.74 -11.11
N TYR A 561 -32.21 20.56 -10.10
CA TYR A 561 -32.94 19.32 -9.88
C TYR A 561 -33.98 19.05 -10.98
N ASP A 562 -34.79 20.05 -11.35
CA ASP A 562 -35.78 19.99 -12.44
C ASP A 562 -35.14 19.79 -13.83
N LEU A 563 -33.86 20.11 -14.00
CA LEU A 563 -33.14 19.75 -15.21
C LEU A 563 -32.81 18.25 -15.27
N TYR A 564 -32.68 17.60 -14.12
CA TYR A 564 -32.29 16.20 -13.98
C TYR A 564 -33.48 15.24 -13.84
N ASP A 565 -34.47 15.55 -13.00
CA ASP A 565 -35.50 14.58 -12.67
C ASP A 565 -36.55 14.41 -13.79
N THR A 566 -37.19 13.25 -13.84
CA THR A 566 -38.26 12.91 -14.80
C THR A 566 -39.57 12.54 -14.12
N SER A 567 -39.58 12.49 -12.78
CA SER A 567 -40.70 11.98 -12.03
C SER A 567 -41.77 13.06 -11.92
N ILE A 568 -43.01 12.67 -12.20
CA ILE A 568 -44.15 13.59 -12.17
C ILE A 568 -44.57 13.76 -10.71
N ASP A 569 -43.84 14.57 -9.97
CA ASP A 569 -44.25 15.10 -8.66
C ASP A 569 -44.25 16.65 -8.62
N GLY A 570 -43.71 17.29 -9.67
CA GLY A 570 -43.81 18.72 -9.98
C GLY A 570 -44.42 19.06 -11.36
N THR A 571 -43.92 20.14 -11.98
CA THR A 571 -44.47 20.76 -13.22
C THR A 571 -43.64 20.50 -14.47
N ASP A 572 -42.51 19.81 -14.35
CA ASP A 572 -41.69 19.35 -15.48
C ASP A 572 -42.22 18.01 -16.03
N ILE A 573 -41.92 17.76 -17.31
CA ILE A 573 -42.38 16.59 -18.06
C ILE A 573 -41.25 15.96 -18.89
N ASP A 574 -40.03 16.47 -18.73
CA ASP A 574 -38.86 16.17 -19.55
C ASP A 574 -37.58 16.35 -18.72
N SER A 575 -36.43 15.85 -19.19
CA SER A 575 -35.15 15.92 -18.48
C SER A 575 -33.98 15.89 -19.45
N ILE A 576 -32.90 16.59 -19.11
CA ILE A 576 -31.62 16.50 -19.84
C ILE A 576 -30.67 15.44 -19.25
N GLY A 577 -31.05 14.83 -18.12
CA GLY A 577 -30.23 13.88 -17.37
C GLY A 577 -28.98 14.51 -16.73
N PHE A 578 -28.18 13.67 -16.07
CA PHE A 578 -27.04 14.17 -15.28
C PHE A 578 -25.81 14.53 -16.12
N ALA A 579 -25.59 13.85 -17.26
CA ALA A 579 -24.34 14.01 -18.02
C ALA A 579 -24.11 15.45 -18.53
N PRO A 580 -25.09 16.16 -19.13
CA PRO A 580 -24.86 17.54 -19.56
C PRO A 580 -24.60 18.52 -18.41
N ILE A 581 -25.20 18.27 -17.23
CA ILE A 581 -24.96 19.05 -16.01
C ILE A 581 -23.53 18.83 -15.53
N TYR A 582 -23.10 17.56 -15.42
CA TYR A 582 -21.74 17.18 -15.04
C TYR A 582 -20.68 17.77 -15.97
N GLU A 583 -20.85 17.65 -17.28
CA GLU A 583 -19.93 18.20 -18.29
C GLU A 583 -19.86 19.74 -18.23
N THR A 584 -20.99 20.41 -17.97
CA THR A 584 -21.01 21.87 -17.80
C THR A 584 -20.21 22.30 -16.58
N MET A 585 -20.40 21.62 -15.45
CA MET A 585 -19.69 21.91 -14.20
C MET A 585 -18.19 21.62 -14.30
N THR A 586 -17.82 20.45 -14.82
CA THR A 586 -16.42 20.01 -14.89
C THR A 586 -15.63 20.63 -16.06
N GLY A 587 -16.33 21.12 -17.08
CA GLY A 587 -15.77 21.78 -18.25
C GLY A 587 -15.89 23.30 -18.19
N PHE A 588 -16.95 23.85 -18.79
CA PHE A 588 -17.09 25.30 -18.99
C PHE A 588 -17.01 26.10 -17.69
N GLN A 589 -17.72 25.67 -16.64
CA GLN A 589 -17.77 26.40 -15.36
C GLN A 589 -16.41 26.45 -14.65
N LYS A 590 -15.56 25.44 -14.83
CA LYS A 590 -14.24 25.39 -14.19
C LYS A 590 -13.34 26.55 -14.64
N ASP A 591 -13.38 26.87 -15.92
CA ASP A 591 -12.43 27.79 -16.56
C ASP A 591 -13.05 29.16 -16.95
N VAL A 592 -14.34 29.37 -16.68
CA VAL A 592 -15.05 30.60 -17.10
C VAL A 592 -14.44 31.87 -16.50
N ASP A 593 -14.44 32.96 -17.26
CA ASP A 593 -13.83 34.25 -16.87
C ASP A 593 -14.67 35.06 -15.86
N SER A 594 -16.00 34.86 -15.83
CA SER A 594 -16.91 35.38 -14.80
C SER A 594 -16.81 34.57 -13.50
N PHE A 595 -17.49 35.00 -12.44
CA PHE A 595 -17.75 34.14 -11.28
C PHE A 595 -18.77 33.04 -11.61
N THR A 596 -18.72 31.94 -10.85
CA THR A 596 -19.71 30.85 -10.89
C THR A 596 -21.04 31.36 -10.34
N THR A 597 -22.02 31.47 -11.24
CA THR A 597 -23.40 31.87 -10.93
C THR A 597 -24.36 31.07 -11.81
N VAL A 598 -25.67 31.21 -11.60
CA VAL A 598 -26.66 30.61 -12.51
C VAL A 598 -26.47 31.05 -13.97
N PHE A 599 -25.95 32.25 -14.22
CA PHE A 599 -25.77 32.78 -15.58
C PHE A 599 -24.61 32.11 -16.32
N SER A 600 -23.48 31.87 -15.65
CA SER A 600 -22.35 31.15 -16.24
C SER A 600 -22.68 29.67 -16.42
N PHE A 601 -23.42 29.08 -15.47
CA PHE A 601 -23.97 27.74 -15.60
C PHE A 601 -24.89 27.64 -16.83
N ALA A 602 -25.86 28.54 -16.93
CA ALA A 602 -26.84 28.52 -18.01
C ALA A 602 -26.20 28.74 -19.40
N GLU A 603 -25.21 29.64 -19.53
CA GLU A 603 -24.47 29.80 -20.80
C GLU A 603 -23.75 28.50 -21.19
N GLY A 604 -23.02 27.90 -20.25
CA GLY A 604 -22.32 26.64 -20.47
C GLY A 604 -23.26 25.49 -20.83
N LEU A 605 -24.37 25.37 -20.09
CA LEU A 605 -25.36 24.31 -20.27
C LEU A 605 -26.06 24.42 -21.61
N LEU A 606 -26.53 25.62 -21.99
CA LEU A 606 -27.19 25.86 -23.29
C LEU A 606 -26.27 25.58 -24.47
N ALA A 607 -24.95 25.67 -24.29
CA ALA A 607 -23.96 25.28 -25.28
C ALA A 607 -23.68 23.77 -25.32
N ASN A 608 -24.02 23.03 -24.25
CA ASN A 608 -23.71 21.61 -24.07
C ASN A 608 -24.90 20.66 -24.30
N VAL A 609 -26.13 21.09 -24.08
CA VAL A 609 -27.33 20.24 -24.27
C VAL A 609 -27.66 20.00 -25.74
N ASP A 610 -28.48 18.96 -26.01
CA ASP A 610 -29.03 18.76 -27.36
C ASP A 610 -29.87 19.99 -27.76
N PRO A 611 -29.76 20.48 -29.01
CA PRO A 611 -30.60 21.56 -29.50
C PRO A 611 -32.11 21.37 -29.30
N ALA A 612 -32.60 20.12 -29.21
CA ALA A 612 -33.99 19.81 -28.90
C ALA A 612 -34.40 20.22 -27.47
N ASP A 613 -33.46 20.19 -26.52
CA ASP A 613 -33.71 20.41 -25.10
C ASP A 613 -33.58 21.88 -24.69
N ILE A 614 -33.03 22.74 -25.57
CA ILE A 614 -32.85 24.18 -25.31
C ILE A 614 -34.16 24.87 -24.89
N ALA A 615 -35.30 24.48 -25.47
CA ALA A 615 -36.59 25.06 -25.12
C ALA A 615 -37.02 24.68 -23.69
N PHE A 616 -36.72 23.44 -23.27
CA PHE A 616 -36.97 22.95 -21.93
C PHE A 616 -36.07 23.66 -20.92
N VAL A 617 -34.75 23.71 -21.17
CA VAL A 617 -33.78 24.42 -20.29
C VAL A 617 -34.20 25.88 -20.09
N ASN A 618 -34.56 26.59 -21.16
CA ASN A 618 -35.04 27.97 -21.05
C ASN A 618 -36.34 28.09 -20.25
N SER A 619 -37.23 27.10 -20.31
CA SER A 619 -38.46 27.12 -19.50
C SER A 619 -38.15 27.00 -18.00
N GLN A 620 -37.16 26.20 -17.62
CA GLN A 620 -36.71 26.09 -16.22
C GLN A 620 -36.02 27.37 -15.75
N LEU A 621 -35.12 27.93 -16.56
CA LEU A 621 -34.51 29.23 -16.26
C LEU A 621 -35.55 30.34 -16.04
N SER A 622 -36.58 30.38 -16.89
CA SER A 622 -37.63 31.39 -16.78
C SER A 622 -38.53 31.19 -15.56
N ARG A 623 -38.72 29.95 -15.07
CA ARG A 623 -39.43 29.67 -13.81
C ARG A 623 -38.69 30.31 -12.63
N GLU A 624 -37.37 30.23 -12.63
CA GLU A 624 -36.50 30.81 -11.60
C GLU A 624 -36.09 32.27 -11.88
N SER A 625 -36.92 33.01 -12.63
CA SER A 625 -36.74 34.44 -12.91
C SER A 625 -35.42 34.81 -13.60
N VAL A 626 -34.84 33.89 -14.38
CA VAL A 626 -33.70 34.17 -15.27
C VAL A 626 -34.22 34.50 -16.67
N ASP A 627 -33.87 35.68 -17.18
CA ASP A 627 -34.31 36.15 -18.50
C ASP A 627 -33.58 35.37 -19.62
N THR A 628 -34.35 34.72 -20.50
CA THR A 628 -33.81 33.79 -21.51
C THR A 628 -33.55 34.39 -22.89
N GLY A 629 -33.79 35.69 -23.06
CA GLY A 629 -33.62 36.38 -24.35
C GLY A 629 -32.16 36.55 -24.78
N ASP A 630 -31.24 36.65 -23.81
CA ASP A 630 -29.79 36.80 -24.00
C ASP A 630 -29.05 36.24 -22.77
N VAL A 631 -29.06 34.92 -22.62
CA VAL A 631 -28.36 34.23 -21.53
C VAL A 631 -26.87 34.21 -21.82
N ASN A 632 -26.09 34.83 -20.94
CA ASN A 632 -24.65 34.78 -20.94
C ASN A 632 -24.12 34.98 -19.52
N ARG A 633 -22.90 34.53 -19.27
CA ARG A 633 -22.18 34.56 -17.99
C ARG A 633 -22.04 35.94 -17.35
N TRP A 634 -22.24 37.00 -18.12
CA TRP A 634 -22.18 38.39 -17.65
C TRP A 634 -23.54 38.97 -17.29
N ALA A 635 -24.61 38.18 -17.45
CA ALA A 635 -25.99 38.55 -17.18
C ALA A 635 -26.43 39.84 -17.92
N THR A 636 -25.89 40.13 -19.12
CA THR A 636 -26.23 41.38 -19.83
C THR A 636 -27.68 41.42 -20.28
N GLY A 637 -28.30 40.26 -20.48
CA GLY A 637 -29.72 40.12 -20.80
C GLY A 637 -30.66 40.18 -19.59
N GLN A 638 -30.14 40.13 -18.36
CA GLN A 638 -30.98 40.13 -17.17
C GLN A 638 -31.52 41.53 -16.87
N THR A 639 -32.84 41.63 -16.88
CA THR A 639 -33.60 42.86 -16.61
C THR A 639 -34.68 42.66 -15.55
N THR A 640 -35.12 41.43 -15.35
CA THR A 640 -36.11 41.06 -14.35
C THR A 640 -35.48 40.95 -12.97
N GLN A 641 -36.09 41.59 -11.97
CA GLN A 641 -35.80 41.44 -10.54
C GLN A 641 -37.09 41.73 -9.75
N PRO A 642 -37.25 41.20 -8.53
CA PRO A 642 -38.40 41.52 -7.68
C PRO A 642 -38.48 43.03 -7.43
N ALA A 643 -39.69 43.55 -7.18
CA ALA A 643 -39.87 44.96 -6.85
C ALA A 643 -39.57 45.28 -5.38
N LEU A 644 -39.87 44.31 -4.49
CA LEU A 644 -39.67 44.38 -3.06
C LEU A 644 -39.05 43.07 -2.59
N TRP A 645 -38.20 43.16 -1.58
CA TRP A 645 -37.76 42.01 -0.83
C TRP A 645 -38.84 41.54 0.16
N THR A 646 -38.65 40.35 0.73
CA THR A 646 -39.57 39.77 1.74
C THR A 646 -39.69 40.64 2.99
N ASN A 647 -38.64 41.38 3.35
CA ASN A 647 -38.65 42.35 4.45
C ASN A 647 -39.36 43.68 4.10
N GLY A 648 -39.90 43.82 2.89
CA GLY A 648 -40.64 44.98 2.42
C GLY A 648 -39.77 46.16 1.95
N LYS A 649 -38.44 46.06 2.01
CA LYS A 649 -37.55 47.07 1.43
C LYS A 649 -37.55 46.97 -0.11
N PRO A 650 -37.35 48.09 -0.83
CA PRO A 650 -37.23 48.06 -2.28
C PRO A 650 -35.99 47.30 -2.73
N VAL A 651 -36.08 46.60 -3.85
CA VAL A 651 -34.92 45.97 -4.50
C VAL A 651 -34.22 47.02 -5.35
N ARG A 652 -32.96 47.31 -5.04
CA ARG A 652 -32.10 48.24 -5.79
C ARG A 652 -30.67 47.74 -5.83
N ASP A 653 -29.93 48.23 -6.82
CA ASP A 653 -28.48 47.97 -7.02
C ASP A 653 -28.07 46.51 -7.23
N ILE A 654 -29.01 45.63 -7.57
CA ILE A 654 -28.71 44.24 -7.95
C ILE A 654 -28.34 44.11 -9.43
N LEU A 655 -29.04 44.87 -10.29
CA LEU A 655 -28.79 44.91 -11.73
C LEU A 655 -28.12 46.25 -12.15
N PRO A 656 -27.22 46.21 -13.16
CA PRO A 656 -26.67 45.01 -13.79
C PRO A 656 -25.77 44.23 -12.81
N VAL A 657 -25.73 42.89 -12.95
CA VAL A 657 -24.91 42.02 -12.10
C VAL A 657 -23.42 42.37 -12.26
N TYR A 658 -22.97 42.51 -13.52
CA TYR A 658 -21.63 43.00 -13.86
C TYR A 658 -21.70 44.37 -14.50
N THR A 659 -20.83 45.27 -14.03
CA THR A 659 -20.62 46.59 -14.62
C THR A 659 -19.33 46.62 -15.44
N GLU A 660 -19.39 47.06 -16.69
CA GLU A 660 -18.20 47.21 -17.54
C GLU A 660 -17.36 48.40 -17.08
N LEU A 661 -16.07 48.18 -16.82
CA LEU A 661 -15.09 49.25 -16.69
C LEU A 661 -14.22 49.33 -17.94
N THR A 662 -14.13 50.52 -18.53
CA THR A 662 -13.24 50.75 -19.67
C THR A 662 -11.88 51.23 -19.17
N PRO A 663 -10.77 50.50 -19.41
CA PRO A 663 -9.43 50.95 -19.02
C PRO A 663 -9.07 52.31 -19.62
N GLY A 664 -8.67 53.26 -18.77
CA GLY A 664 -8.44 54.67 -19.13
C GLY A 664 -9.72 55.47 -19.47
N GLY A 665 -10.88 54.91 -19.15
CA GLY A 665 -12.20 55.51 -19.39
C GLY A 665 -12.66 56.43 -18.25
N ALA A 666 -13.94 56.84 -18.33
CA ALA A 666 -14.58 57.57 -17.24
C ALA A 666 -14.88 56.64 -16.04
N SER A 667 -14.98 57.22 -14.84
CA SER A 667 -15.50 56.49 -13.68
C SER A 667 -16.96 56.10 -13.89
N VAL A 668 -17.35 54.98 -13.30
CA VAL A 668 -18.73 54.50 -13.24
C VAL A 668 -19.21 54.59 -11.79
N ASN A 669 -20.36 55.24 -11.59
CA ASN A 669 -20.97 55.35 -10.26
C ASN A 669 -21.83 54.10 -9.99
N VAL A 670 -21.48 53.34 -8.96
CA VAL A 670 -22.25 52.18 -8.50
C VAL A 670 -22.59 52.34 -7.03
N CYS A 671 -23.65 51.70 -6.57
CA CYS A 671 -24.04 51.72 -5.16
C CYS A 671 -24.08 50.32 -4.57
N VAL A 672 -23.82 50.24 -3.27
CA VAL A 672 -24.06 49.09 -2.39
C VAL A 672 -25.06 49.51 -1.32
N ASN A 673 -25.80 48.55 -0.76
CA ASN A 673 -26.87 48.83 0.20
C ASN A 673 -27.06 47.72 1.22
N ASP A 674 -27.70 48.06 2.35
CA ASP A 674 -28.03 47.11 3.43
C ASP A 674 -29.47 46.60 3.39
N ASP A 675 -30.10 46.58 2.21
CA ASP A 675 -31.53 46.33 2.14
C ASP A 675 -31.90 44.90 2.53
N GLN A 676 -30.99 43.94 2.43
CA GLN A 676 -31.18 42.54 2.88
C GLN A 676 -30.35 42.15 4.10
N VAL A 677 -29.55 43.07 4.66
CA VAL A 677 -28.67 42.77 5.79
C VAL A 677 -29.49 42.56 7.05
N ILE A 678 -29.33 41.39 7.66
CA ILE A 678 -30.01 41.00 8.90
C ILE A 678 -29.02 40.53 9.98
N ASP A 679 -27.85 40.05 9.59
CA ASP A 679 -26.86 39.34 10.42
C ASP A 679 -25.43 39.88 10.26
N GLN A 680 -25.20 40.84 9.36
CA GLN A 680 -23.89 41.46 9.06
C GLN A 680 -22.82 40.44 8.63
N ASP A 681 -23.23 39.32 8.02
CA ASP A 681 -22.34 38.26 7.55
C ASP A 681 -21.77 38.51 6.14
N GLY A 682 -22.12 39.62 5.49
CA GLY A 682 -21.49 40.03 4.24
C GLY A 682 -21.86 39.24 3.01
N ASN A 683 -23.01 38.57 3.04
CA ASN A 683 -23.41 37.63 1.99
C ASN A 683 -24.80 37.89 1.44
N LYS A 684 -25.37 39.07 1.68
CA LYS A 684 -26.70 39.43 1.21
C LYS A 684 -26.65 40.19 -0.12
N PRO A 685 -27.73 40.12 -0.93
CA PRO A 685 -27.79 40.87 -2.18
C PRO A 685 -27.67 42.37 -1.94
N GLY A 686 -26.87 43.04 -2.77
CA GLY A 686 -26.68 44.49 -2.71
C GLY A 686 -25.47 44.93 -1.87
N GLU A 687 -24.90 44.04 -1.05
CA GLU A 687 -23.63 44.30 -0.33
C GLU A 687 -22.43 44.26 -1.28
N TRP A 688 -22.52 43.44 -2.34
CA TRP A 688 -21.48 43.27 -3.34
C TRP A 688 -21.88 43.81 -4.72
N ARG A 689 -20.92 44.43 -5.42
CA ARG A 689 -21.01 44.76 -6.84
C ARG A 689 -19.86 44.13 -7.61
N TYR A 690 -20.15 43.71 -8.84
CA TYR A 690 -19.16 43.08 -9.69
C TYR A 690 -18.86 43.95 -10.91
N PHE A 691 -17.58 43.99 -11.28
CA PHE A 691 -17.12 44.64 -12.50
C PHE A 691 -16.40 43.65 -13.40
N ARG A 692 -16.36 43.96 -14.69
CA ARG A 692 -15.49 43.29 -15.65
C ARG A 692 -14.72 44.31 -16.47
N PHE A 693 -13.51 43.95 -16.87
CA PHE A 693 -12.74 44.70 -17.86
C PHE A 693 -11.79 43.76 -18.60
N THR A 694 -11.37 44.17 -19.79
CA THR A 694 -10.40 43.42 -20.60
C THR A 694 -9.20 44.30 -20.90
N THR A 695 -7.99 43.76 -20.69
CA THR A 695 -6.75 44.38 -21.16
C THR A 695 -6.18 43.58 -22.34
N SER A 696 -5.70 44.29 -23.36
CA SER A 696 -5.21 43.67 -24.61
C SER A 696 -3.70 43.39 -24.60
N SER A 697 -2.98 43.88 -23.61
CA SER A 697 -1.53 43.73 -23.46
C SER A 697 -1.12 43.81 -22.00
N GLN A 698 0.11 43.38 -21.68
CA GLN A 698 0.61 43.52 -20.32
C GLN A 698 0.79 45.00 -19.98
N GLN A 699 0.07 45.48 -18.96
CA GLN A 699 0.09 46.87 -18.52
C GLN A 699 -0.05 46.94 -17.00
N THR A 700 0.32 48.10 -16.45
CA THR A 700 0.16 48.39 -15.02
C THR A 700 -1.02 49.33 -14.87
N TRP A 701 -1.96 48.94 -14.01
CA TRP A 701 -3.21 49.66 -13.79
C TRP A 701 -3.30 50.19 -12.37
N THR A 702 -4.08 51.26 -12.21
CA THR A 702 -4.57 51.75 -10.92
C THR A 702 -6.08 51.65 -10.90
N ILE A 703 -6.64 50.95 -9.91
CA ILE A 703 -8.08 50.86 -9.70
C ILE A 703 -8.41 51.69 -8.48
N THR A 704 -9.43 52.55 -8.59
CA THR A 704 -9.89 53.40 -7.49
C THR A 704 -11.40 53.28 -7.34
N ALA A 705 -11.88 53.11 -6.12
CA ALA A 705 -13.27 53.28 -5.73
C ALA A 705 -13.35 54.42 -4.72
N ALA A 706 -14.11 55.47 -5.00
CA ALA A 706 -14.23 56.64 -4.13
C ALA A 706 -15.70 56.99 -3.88
N ALA A 707 -16.09 57.12 -2.62
CA ALA A 707 -17.45 57.44 -2.23
C ALA A 707 -17.88 58.79 -2.86
N ASN A 708 -19.00 58.77 -3.60
CA ASN A 708 -19.54 59.96 -4.25
C ASN A 708 -21.09 59.95 -4.25
N PRO A 709 -21.73 60.79 -3.42
CA PRO A 709 -21.12 61.68 -2.44
C PRO A 709 -20.53 60.89 -1.26
N VAL A 710 -19.49 61.45 -0.62
CA VAL A 710 -18.98 60.93 0.66
C VAL A 710 -20.11 60.97 1.71
N PRO A 711 -20.37 59.86 2.44
CA PRO A 711 -21.35 59.84 3.51
C PRO A 711 -21.13 60.96 4.53
N PRO A 712 -22.19 61.64 5.01
CA PRO A 712 -22.03 62.57 6.12
C PRO A 712 -21.64 61.79 7.40
N PRO A 713 -20.87 62.41 8.32
CA PRO A 713 -20.61 61.82 9.63
C PRO A 713 -21.91 61.48 10.34
N THR A 714 -21.91 60.37 11.08
CA THR A 714 -23.10 59.90 11.76
C THR A 714 -23.33 60.70 13.05
N SER A 715 -24.45 60.45 13.73
CA SER A 715 -24.76 61.11 15.00
C SER A 715 -24.05 60.46 16.20
N ASP A 716 -23.36 59.34 16.00
CA ASP A 716 -22.53 58.73 17.02
C ASP A 716 -21.27 59.58 17.27
N THR A 717 -20.87 59.68 18.54
CA THR A 717 -19.70 60.45 18.94
C THR A 717 -18.66 59.59 19.63
N ASP A 718 -18.92 58.29 19.77
CA ASP A 718 -17.95 57.33 20.26
C ASP A 718 -16.85 57.15 19.19
N PRO A 719 -15.58 57.50 19.48
CA PRO A 719 -14.49 57.32 18.54
C PRO A 719 -14.15 55.84 18.23
N MET A 720 -14.84 54.89 18.88
CA MET A 720 -14.78 53.46 18.57
C MET A 720 -15.90 53.00 17.63
N VAL A 721 -16.88 53.86 17.33
CA VAL A 721 -17.92 53.60 16.35
C VAL A 721 -17.50 54.27 15.05
N ASP A 722 -17.48 53.48 13.99
CA ASP A 722 -17.00 53.94 12.71
C ASP A 722 -18.15 54.44 11.83
N ASP A 723 -17.92 55.61 11.26
CA ASP A 723 -18.94 56.44 10.61
C ASP A 723 -18.72 56.64 9.11
N ARG A 724 -17.60 56.12 8.58
CA ARG A 724 -17.16 56.36 7.21
C ARG A 724 -17.26 55.08 6.39
N SER A 725 -17.49 55.25 5.09
CA SER A 725 -17.50 54.10 4.18
C SER A 725 -16.12 53.46 4.11
N ASP A 726 -16.07 52.15 3.95
CA ASP A 726 -14.86 51.35 3.90
C ASP A 726 -14.88 50.49 2.63
N PRO A 727 -14.67 51.11 1.44
CA PRO A 727 -14.72 50.39 0.18
C PRO A 727 -13.60 49.36 0.08
N ASP A 728 -13.91 48.12 -0.25
CA ASP A 728 -12.92 47.08 -0.55
C ASP A 728 -12.97 46.68 -2.03
N LEU A 729 -11.81 46.37 -2.61
CA LEU A 729 -11.66 45.94 -4.01
C LEU A 729 -10.90 44.62 -4.13
N PHE A 730 -11.45 43.66 -4.86
CA PHE A 730 -10.83 42.34 -5.05
C PHE A 730 -10.75 42.01 -6.53
N VAL A 731 -9.54 41.81 -7.07
CA VAL A 731 -9.34 41.53 -8.51
C VAL A 731 -9.08 40.05 -8.75
N PHE A 732 -9.83 39.46 -9.67
CA PHE A 732 -9.79 38.04 -9.98
C PHE A 732 -9.51 37.78 -11.47
N ARG A 733 -8.97 36.60 -11.74
CA ARG A 733 -8.85 36.01 -13.07
C ARG A 733 -9.30 34.56 -13.02
N ASN A 734 -10.35 34.20 -13.76
CA ASN A 734 -10.94 32.86 -13.78
C ASN A 734 -11.21 32.33 -12.36
N GLY A 735 -11.86 33.15 -11.52
CA GLY A 735 -12.15 32.86 -10.11
C GLY A 735 -10.96 32.94 -9.14
N ALA A 736 -9.71 32.95 -9.62
CA ALA A 736 -8.54 33.05 -8.76
C ALA A 736 -8.29 34.51 -8.32
N TRP A 737 -8.27 34.75 -7.00
CA TRP A 737 -7.93 36.06 -6.43
C TRP A 737 -6.44 36.37 -6.65
N LEU A 738 -6.16 37.50 -7.33
CA LEU A 738 -4.81 37.85 -7.75
C LEU A 738 -3.98 38.56 -6.68
N THR A 739 -4.61 39.11 -5.64
CA THR A 739 -3.99 40.08 -4.75
C THR A 739 -4.38 39.87 -3.30
N SER A 740 -3.91 38.79 -2.66
CA SER A 740 -4.21 38.48 -1.25
C SER A 740 -3.75 39.53 -0.21
N THR A 741 -3.16 40.66 -0.65
CA THR A 741 -2.69 41.77 0.21
C THR A 741 -3.05 43.17 -0.30
N LEU A 742 -3.69 43.31 -1.46
CA LEU A 742 -4.09 44.62 -2.02
C LEU A 742 -5.60 44.68 -2.11
N GLY A 743 -6.21 45.78 -1.67
CA GLY A 743 -7.64 46.02 -1.80
C GLY A 743 -8.48 45.92 -0.53
N ARG A 744 -7.85 45.55 0.61
CA ARG A 744 -8.40 45.74 1.97
C ARG A 744 -7.56 46.79 2.69
N SER A 745 -7.98 48.04 2.67
CA SER A 745 -7.30 49.14 3.35
C SER A 745 -8.26 49.72 4.38
N PRO A 746 -7.79 50.22 5.53
CA PRO A 746 -8.62 51.04 6.44
C PRO A 746 -8.89 52.44 5.87
N ASP A 747 -8.81 52.60 4.53
CA ASP A 747 -8.92 53.89 3.88
C ASP A 747 -10.39 54.27 3.75
N ASP A 748 -10.84 55.02 4.75
CA ASP A 748 -12.18 55.56 4.75
C ASP A 748 -12.47 56.38 3.48
N ASP A 749 -13.63 56.11 2.88
CA ASP A 749 -14.23 56.76 1.73
C ASP A 749 -13.54 56.51 0.38
N VAL A 750 -12.32 55.96 0.34
CA VAL A 750 -11.57 55.73 -0.91
C VAL A 750 -10.65 54.52 -0.80
N GLU A 751 -10.77 53.57 -1.72
CA GLU A 751 -9.82 52.46 -1.88
C GLU A 751 -9.07 52.57 -3.20
N THR A 752 -7.76 52.31 -3.17
CA THR A 752 -6.90 52.39 -4.38
C THR A 752 -5.91 51.24 -4.44
N ILE A 753 -6.12 50.34 -5.41
CA ILE A 753 -5.13 49.35 -5.81
C ILE A 753 -4.20 49.99 -6.84
N SER A 754 -2.97 50.31 -6.40
CA SER A 754 -1.93 50.89 -7.27
C SER A 754 -0.94 49.85 -7.79
N ASN A 755 -0.33 50.12 -8.94
CA ASN A 755 0.73 49.31 -9.54
C ASN A 755 0.32 47.86 -9.87
N LEU A 756 -0.95 47.62 -10.21
CA LEU A 756 -1.46 46.30 -10.54
C LEU A 756 -1.02 45.88 -11.95
N SER A 757 0.00 45.03 -12.04
CA SER A 757 0.51 44.51 -13.32
C SER A 757 -0.33 43.33 -13.80
N LEU A 758 -1.10 43.51 -14.87
CA LEU A 758 -1.97 42.50 -15.46
C LEU A 758 -1.53 42.13 -16.88
N SER A 759 -1.59 40.85 -17.22
CA SER A 759 -1.37 40.33 -18.59
C SER A 759 -2.60 40.57 -19.47
N ALA A 760 -2.48 40.37 -20.79
CA ALA A 760 -3.63 40.43 -21.69
C ALA A 760 -4.67 39.35 -21.31
N ASP A 761 -5.81 39.76 -20.78
CA ASP A 761 -6.94 38.89 -20.43
C ASP A 761 -8.19 39.71 -20.04
N THR A 762 -9.29 39.01 -19.79
CA THR A 762 -10.46 39.52 -19.07
C THR A 762 -10.31 39.26 -17.57
N TYR A 763 -10.73 40.25 -16.77
CA TYR A 763 -10.63 40.24 -15.32
C TYR A 763 -11.97 40.64 -14.71
N THR A 764 -12.26 40.09 -13.53
CA THR A 764 -13.40 40.50 -12.71
C THR A 764 -12.93 41.23 -11.46
N ILE A 765 -13.76 42.14 -10.97
CA ILE A 765 -13.54 42.83 -9.70
C ILE A 765 -14.77 42.60 -8.83
N ALA A 766 -14.59 42.12 -7.60
CA ALA A 766 -15.62 42.19 -6.58
C ALA A 766 -15.38 43.42 -5.72
N PHE A 767 -16.45 44.15 -5.44
CA PHE A 767 -16.44 45.40 -4.69
C PHE A 767 -17.50 45.33 -3.60
N GLN A 768 -17.16 45.81 -2.42
CA GLN A 768 -18.08 45.95 -1.30
C GLN A 768 -17.74 47.20 -0.49
N ASP A 769 -18.67 47.60 0.38
CA ASP A 769 -18.37 48.50 1.49
C ASP A 769 -18.38 47.66 2.77
N TRP A 770 -17.20 47.37 3.32
CA TRP A 770 -17.02 46.52 4.52
C TRP A 770 -17.84 47.04 5.70
N ARG A 771 -18.18 48.33 5.71
CA ARG A 771 -19.02 48.93 6.75
C ARG A 771 -20.36 48.22 6.92
N TYR A 772 -20.91 47.57 5.89
CA TYR A 772 -22.16 46.82 6.03
C TYR A 772 -22.02 45.52 6.83
N GLU A 773 -20.82 44.96 6.88
CA GLU A 773 -20.47 43.75 7.66
C GLU A 773 -19.94 44.08 9.06
N ASP A 774 -19.57 45.35 9.30
CA ASP A 774 -18.94 45.75 10.55
C ASP A 774 -19.94 45.79 11.72
N PRO A 775 -19.73 44.99 12.79
CA PRO A 775 -20.56 45.05 13.99
C PRO A 775 -20.40 46.36 14.79
N GLN A 776 -19.36 47.16 14.51
CA GLN A 776 -19.11 48.48 15.12
C GLN A 776 -19.62 49.65 14.27
N LYS A 777 -20.37 49.36 13.18
CA LYS A 777 -21.05 50.35 12.36
C LYS A 777 -22.05 51.19 13.17
N ALA A 778 -22.05 52.50 12.94
CA ALA A 778 -23.03 53.40 13.53
C ALA A 778 -24.48 53.05 13.17
N SER A 779 -25.37 53.22 14.14
CA SER A 779 -26.80 52.88 13.98
C SER A 779 -27.54 53.70 12.90
N ASP A 780 -27.02 54.87 12.54
CA ASP A 780 -27.53 55.77 11.53
C ASP A 780 -26.63 55.88 10.29
N TYR A 781 -25.71 54.92 10.10
CA TYR A 781 -24.98 54.76 8.84
C TYR A 781 -25.96 54.61 7.66
N PRO A 782 -25.70 55.22 6.49
CA PRO A 782 -26.64 55.18 5.38
C PRO A 782 -26.95 53.76 4.90
N SER A 783 -28.22 53.48 4.62
CA SER A 783 -28.65 52.19 4.05
C SER A 783 -28.21 51.96 2.60
N GLN A 784 -27.64 52.99 1.95
CA GLN A 784 -27.07 52.91 0.61
C GLN A 784 -25.92 53.92 0.50
N VAL A 785 -24.78 53.49 -0.04
CA VAL A 785 -23.62 54.34 -0.36
C VAL A 785 -23.19 54.08 -1.80
N CYS A 786 -22.81 55.15 -2.51
CA CYS A 786 -22.41 55.09 -3.91
C CYS A 786 -20.96 55.51 -4.09
N PHE A 787 -20.28 54.90 -5.06
CA PHE A 787 -18.85 55.03 -5.31
C PHE A 787 -18.58 55.23 -6.80
N ASP A 788 -17.72 56.18 -7.11
CA ASP A 788 -17.12 56.32 -8.43
C ASP A 788 -15.96 55.34 -8.55
N VAL A 789 -16.11 54.33 -9.42
CA VAL A 789 -15.10 53.30 -9.66
C VAL A 789 -14.44 53.51 -11.01
N SER A 790 -13.11 53.44 -11.06
CA SER A 790 -12.33 53.64 -12.28
C SER A 790 -11.09 52.76 -12.33
N ILE A 791 -10.58 52.54 -13.55
CA ILE A 791 -9.34 51.81 -13.83
C ILE A 791 -8.53 52.62 -14.85
N ASN A 792 -7.30 53.03 -14.48
CA ASN A 792 -6.46 53.98 -15.22
C ASN A 792 -5.02 53.51 -15.40
#